data_AF-A0A350IPX5-F1
#
_entry.id   AF-A0A350IPX5-F1
#
_cell.length_a   1.000
_cell.length_b   1.000
_cell.length_c   1.000
_cell.angle_alpha   90.00
_cell.angle_beta   90.00
_cell.angle_gamma   90.00
#
_symmetry.space_group_name_H-M   'P 1'
#
loop_
_entity.id
_entity.type
_entity.pdbx_description
1 polymer ?
#
loop_
_entity_poly.entity_id
_entity_poly.type
_entity_poly.pdbx_seq_one_letter_code
_entity_poly.pdbx_strand_id
1 'polypeptide(L)'
;MAVFNPIKSTRKLRRFGVLDLEWVPGETLPTLVNTLVKVEGIRTPVKIPLPVSKRMTSALKLRLAGYYDQQARGSDDEDEVVMEECYRRFNSIREQVDFLLTRERRGDWFFAHAGGLADMQFVLDELLSEIKEQLRSGGTRSSTSYAPDGSKTSEEESGVTAGGRCWKIKASFSGSSAIIVHVINGKNAWHFVDSYWLLRDSLANIGKAIGLKKGDDPRALAWMTERFGRPIKDFEELSPDERKVFYRDVPIEILELYNKLDCEILWKAISQFETEIVSLGGQLQQTIASTAMTLFRRTFLQRDIFTSESLNQISQEAYFASRVEVFNRNPPDDFLIYDINSSFPYAMTFPLPGNLVEYRLTLPSDESDDCIYLADATVEVPDMYLPPLPYRKDNRVFFPVGKWRSWFTSTDIRLALREGAVLHKVHQVYVFESFRDFKSYADKIYELRRVATTDFRKLVLKYLLNSLYGKCSESTHKQEMLINPDKIDRETMQMLQPGVWLAEKEAKISHRHVIIAAVITAIARRTLYDLAKECMRQEKPPFYSDSVTGDRTVVLRSPEGRIVVDPIEMVWAKRGRDVSSYRGEKETCVLGEGWTALAKDGGGREGWFPLKRIIRHKTRKTAYLISSKKGQVHVTADHSLVVGGREVKPVDFIEREMEFETVAAPPPVPAEEIDVLEHVKGFERTIHTT
;
A
#
# COMPACT_ATOMS: atom_id res chain seq x y z
N MET A 1 -11.05 -15.49 25.15
CA MET A 1 -10.11 -14.36 25.28
C MET A 1 -8.99 -14.57 24.26
N ALA A 2 -8.56 -13.52 23.55
CA ALA A 2 -7.44 -13.65 22.61
C ALA A 2 -6.11 -13.65 23.40
N VAL A 3 -5.08 -14.31 22.88
CA VAL A 3 -3.78 -14.42 23.55
C VAL A 3 -2.67 -14.06 22.57
N PHE A 4 -1.91 -13.02 22.92
CA PHE A 4 -0.65 -12.68 22.28
C PHE A 4 0.46 -13.50 22.95
N ASN A 5 0.78 -14.63 22.33
CA ASN A 5 1.62 -15.67 22.93
C ASN A 5 2.94 -15.91 22.18
N PRO A 6 3.95 -16.47 22.87
CA PRO A 6 5.15 -16.97 22.24
C PRO A 6 4.86 -18.07 21.21
N ILE A 7 5.65 -18.12 20.14
CA ILE A 7 5.52 -19.15 19.10
C ILE A 7 6.57 -20.24 19.32
N LYS A 8 6.10 -21.49 19.54
CA LYS A 8 6.96 -22.67 19.78
C LYS A 8 7.07 -23.63 18.58
N SER A 9 6.46 -23.32 17.44
CA SER A 9 6.47 -24.19 16.26
C SER A 9 7.87 -24.35 15.65
N THR A 10 8.16 -25.46 14.97
CA THR A 10 9.45 -25.66 14.29
C THR A 10 9.71 -24.61 13.21
N ARG A 11 10.99 -24.27 12.99
CA ARG A 11 11.42 -23.39 11.88
C ARG A 11 11.49 -24.23 10.61
N LYS A 12 11.16 -23.62 9.47
CA LYS A 12 11.31 -24.24 8.16
C LYS A 12 11.83 -23.20 7.20
N LEU A 13 12.92 -23.54 6.50
CA LEU A 13 13.34 -22.81 5.31
C LEU A 13 12.27 -23.02 4.24
N ARG A 14 11.91 -21.95 3.55
CA ARG A 14 10.94 -22.04 2.47
C ARG A 14 11.66 -22.47 1.22
N ARG A 15 11.09 -23.42 0.50
CA ARG A 15 11.44 -23.58 -0.91
C ARG A 15 10.81 -22.42 -1.67
N PHE A 16 11.63 -21.66 -2.38
CA PHE A 16 11.14 -20.51 -3.12
C PHE A 16 11.87 -20.32 -4.45
N GLY A 17 11.19 -19.68 -5.39
CA GLY A 17 11.77 -19.17 -6.63
C GLY A 17 11.37 -17.71 -6.84
N VAL A 18 11.97 -17.08 -7.85
CA VAL A 18 11.69 -15.69 -8.24
C VAL A 18 11.10 -15.66 -9.65
N LEU A 19 10.16 -14.73 -9.83
CA LEU A 19 9.50 -14.42 -11.10
C LEU A 19 9.75 -12.96 -11.45
N ASP A 20 9.93 -12.71 -12.74
CA ASP A 20 9.99 -11.36 -13.30
C ASP A 20 9.48 -11.38 -14.74
N LEU A 21 8.46 -10.56 -15.03
CA LEU A 21 7.82 -10.47 -16.33
C LEU A 21 8.22 -9.17 -17.02
N GLU A 22 8.87 -9.30 -18.18
CA GLU A 22 9.18 -8.18 -19.04
C GLU A 22 8.01 -7.96 -20.00
N TRP A 23 7.37 -6.80 -19.90
CA TRP A 23 6.22 -6.44 -20.73
C TRP A 23 6.34 -5.03 -21.27
N VAL A 24 5.74 -4.81 -22.44
CA VAL A 24 5.63 -3.48 -23.05
C VAL A 24 4.22 -2.96 -22.77
N PRO A 25 4.08 -1.73 -22.23
CA PRO A 25 2.78 -1.10 -22.12
C PRO A 25 2.10 -1.04 -23.49
N GLY A 26 0.80 -1.34 -23.55
CA GLY A 26 0.02 -1.12 -24.75
C GLY A 26 0.11 0.34 -25.22
N GLU A 27 -0.06 0.56 -26.52
CA GLU A 27 -0.13 1.90 -27.08
C GLU A 27 -1.25 2.68 -26.37
N THR A 28 -1.03 3.97 -26.18
CA THR A 28 -2.06 4.87 -25.68
C THR A 28 -2.34 5.86 -26.79
N LEU A 29 -3.60 6.02 -27.20
CA LEU A 29 -3.95 7.02 -28.19
C LEU A 29 -3.46 8.40 -27.72
N PRO A 30 -2.74 9.16 -28.58
CA PRO A 30 -2.46 10.55 -28.26
C PRO A 30 -3.80 11.28 -28.12
N THR A 31 -3.91 12.07 -27.06
CA THR A 31 -5.12 12.83 -26.80
C THR A 31 -5.36 13.82 -27.94
N LEU A 32 -6.53 13.80 -28.56
CA LEU A 32 -6.98 14.93 -29.38
C LEU A 32 -7.10 16.15 -28.46
N VAL A 33 -6.10 17.02 -28.53
CA VAL A 33 -5.91 18.11 -27.56
C VAL A 33 -7.00 19.17 -27.69
N ASN A 34 -7.66 19.27 -28.84
CA ASN A 34 -8.73 20.21 -29.11
C ASN A 34 -9.62 19.70 -30.25
N THR A 35 -10.90 19.46 -29.99
CA THR A 35 -11.89 19.26 -31.05
C THR A 35 -12.58 20.61 -31.32
N LEU A 36 -12.61 21.04 -32.59
CA LEU A 36 -13.34 22.24 -33.02
C LEU A 36 -14.78 21.83 -33.33
N VAL A 37 -15.73 22.32 -32.53
CA VAL A 37 -17.15 22.04 -32.69
C VAL A 37 -17.83 23.26 -33.29
N LYS A 38 -18.42 23.09 -34.47
CA LYS A 38 -19.25 24.12 -35.10
C LYS A 38 -20.68 23.95 -34.59
N VAL A 39 -21.15 24.91 -33.81
CA VAL A 39 -22.51 24.90 -33.24
C VAL A 39 -23.38 25.80 -34.11
N GLU A 40 -24.52 25.29 -34.57
CA GLU A 40 -25.46 26.06 -35.39
C GLU A 40 -25.96 27.29 -34.62
N GLY A 41 -25.90 28.47 -35.25
CA GLY A 41 -26.22 29.75 -34.61
C GLY A 41 -25.03 30.48 -33.94
N ILE A 42 -23.88 29.82 -33.75
CA ILE A 42 -22.66 30.47 -33.25
C ILE A 42 -21.67 30.64 -34.41
N ARG A 43 -21.37 31.89 -34.78
CA ARG A 43 -20.52 32.21 -35.95
C ARG A 43 -19.07 31.71 -35.83
N THR A 44 -18.60 31.39 -34.62
CA THR A 44 -17.20 30.98 -34.36
C THR A 44 -17.17 29.56 -33.78
N PRO A 45 -16.40 28.62 -34.36
CA PRO A 45 -16.27 27.26 -33.84
C PRO A 45 -15.77 27.25 -32.39
N VAL A 46 -16.44 26.48 -31.53
CA VAL A 46 -16.10 26.36 -30.11
C VAL A 46 -15.05 25.28 -29.95
N LYS A 47 -13.93 25.62 -29.30
CA LYS A 47 -12.81 24.71 -29.05
C LYS A 47 -13.06 23.99 -27.72
N ILE A 48 -13.29 22.67 -27.76
CA ILE A 48 -13.59 21.88 -26.56
C ILE A 48 -12.36 21.04 -26.17
N PRO A 49 -11.81 21.21 -24.95
CA PRO A 49 -10.77 20.34 -24.43
C PRO A 49 -11.41 19.04 -23.91
N LEU A 50 -11.10 17.90 -24.55
CA LEU A 50 -11.53 16.60 -24.06
C LEU A 50 -10.61 16.13 -22.91
N PRO A 51 -11.15 15.46 -21.86
CA PRO A 51 -10.34 14.88 -20.80
C PRO A 51 -9.40 13.83 -21.38
N VAL A 52 -8.15 13.83 -20.90
CA VAL A 52 -7.16 12.84 -21.31
C VAL A 52 -7.55 11.49 -20.72
N SER A 53 -8.09 10.61 -21.56
CA SER A 53 -8.02 9.18 -21.27
C SER A 53 -6.69 8.65 -21.80
N LYS A 54 -5.82 8.14 -20.93
CA LYS A 54 -4.84 7.11 -21.33
C LYS A 54 -5.61 5.80 -21.56
N ARG A 55 -6.47 5.79 -22.59
CA ARG A 55 -7.07 4.54 -23.02
C ARG A 55 -5.95 3.74 -23.65
N MET A 56 -5.56 2.65 -22.99
CA MET A 56 -4.74 1.64 -23.63
C MET A 56 -5.51 1.17 -24.87
N THR A 57 -4.90 1.33 -26.03
CA THR A 57 -5.45 0.96 -27.33
C THR A 57 -4.89 -0.35 -27.85
N SER A 58 -3.93 -0.92 -27.12
CA SER A 58 -3.54 -2.32 -27.27
C SER A 58 -3.32 -2.97 -25.91
N ALA A 59 -3.38 -4.30 -25.87
CA ALA A 59 -3.09 -5.09 -24.69
C ALA A 59 -1.61 -4.94 -24.27
N LEU A 60 -1.31 -5.22 -23.01
CA LEU A 60 0.08 -5.40 -22.56
C LEU A 60 0.70 -6.53 -23.38
N LYS A 61 1.88 -6.30 -23.95
CA LYS A 61 2.59 -7.34 -24.71
C LYS A 61 3.71 -7.90 -23.86
N LEU A 62 3.55 -9.14 -23.40
CA LEU A 62 4.65 -9.89 -22.79
C LEU A 62 5.78 -10.04 -23.81
N ARG A 63 6.99 -9.72 -23.37
CA ARG A 63 8.23 -9.91 -24.12
C ARG A 63 8.97 -11.14 -23.64
N LEU A 64 9.02 -11.32 -22.32
CA LEU A 64 9.76 -12.38 -21.68
C LEU A 64 9.17 -12.67 -20.29
N ALA A 65 9.04 -13.95 -19.95
CA ALA A 65 8.70 -14.40 -18.61
C ALA A 65 9.88 -15.18 -18.02
N GLY A 66 10.49 -14.65 -16.98
CA GLY A 66 11.63 -15.25 -16.29
C GLY A 66 11.23 -16.02 -15.04
N TYR A 67 11.91 -17.13 -14.80
CA TYR A 67 11.95 -17.81 -13.51
C TYR A 67 13.39 -18.05 -13.11
N TYR A 68 13.71 -17.81 -11.84
CA TYR A 68 15.03 -18.09 -11.28
C TYR A 68 14.93 -18.82 -9.95
N ASP A 69 15.84 -19.76 -9.74
CA ASP A 69 16.02 -20.51 -8.50
C ASP A 69 17.47 -21.01 -8.39
N GLN A 70 17.88 -21.47 -7.20
CA GLN A 70 19.11 -22.24 -7.02
C GLN A 70 18.79 -23.60 -6.41
N GLN A 71 19.30 -24.66 -7.05
CA GLN A 71 19.04 -26.04 -6.63
C GLN A 71 20.33 -26.76 -6.30
N ALA A 72 20.30 -27.62 -5.29
CA ALA A 72 21.42 -28.50 -4.98
C ALA A 72 21.64 -29.48 -6.14
N ARG A 73 22.83 -29.46 -6.72
CA ARG A 73 23.30 -30.47 -7.65
C ARG A 73 23.94 -31.59 -6.85
N GLY A 74 23.52 -32.84 -7.06
CA GLY A 74 24.18 -34.00 -6.46
C GLY A 74 25.61 -34.07 -6.96
N SER A 75 26.57 -34.01 -6.04
CA SER A 75 27.97 -34.35 -6.28
C SER A 75 28.18 -35.81 -5.84
N ASP A 76 29.17 -36.48 -6.42
CA ASP A 76 29.58 -37.83 -6.01
C ASP A 76 30.34 -37.82 -4.66
N ASP A 77 30.64 -36.63 -4.11
CA ASP A 77 31.24 -36.41 -2.79
C ASP A 77 30.15 -36.02 -1.77
N GLU A 78 29.88 -36.90 -0.79
CA GLU A 78 28.78 -36.76 0.20
C GLU A 78 28.85 -35.48 1.06
N ASP A 79 29.97 -34.73 1.03
CA ASP A 79 30.23 -33.54 1.86
C ASP A 79 30.13 -32.19 1.12
N GLU A 80 29.96 -32.14 -0.22
CA GLU A 80 29.95 -30.87 -0.97
C GLU A 80 28.67 -30.64 -1.79
N VAL A 81 27.71 -29.90 -1.24
CA VAL A 81 26.48 -29.50 -1.95
C VAL A 81 26.76 -28.27 -2.82
N VAL A 82 26.95 -28.50 -4.13
CA VAL A 82 27.10 -27.41 -5.11
C VAL A 82 25.71 -26.90 -5.51
N MET A 83 25.45 -25.61 -5.27
CA MET A 83 24.20 -24.96 -5.71
C MET A 83 24.32 -24.53 -7.17
N GLU A 84 23.44 -25.05 -8.03
CA GLU A 84 23.37 -24.72 -9.44
C GLU A 84 22.30 -23.63 -9.69
N GLU A 85 22.67 -22.60 -10.45
CA GLU A 85 21.75 -21.55 -10.88
C GLU A 85 20.81 -22.06 -11.97
N CYS A 86 19.51 -21.96 -11.72
CA CYS A 86 18.47 -22.39 -12.64
C CYS A 86 17.66 -21.18 -13.10
N TYR A 87 18.07 -20.55 -14.20
CA TYR A 87 17.24 -19.57 -14.91
C TYR A 87 16.48 -20.23 -16.06
N ARG A 88 15.19 -19.96 -16.17
CA ARG A 88 14.34 -20.44 -17.27
C ARG A 88 13.49 -19.31 -17.83
N ARG A 89 13.53 -19.19 -19.15
CA ARG A 89 12.65 -18.31 -19.94
C ARG A 89 11.44 -19.08 -20.45
N PHE A 90 10.28 -18.43 -20.45
CA PHE A 90 9.05 -18.93 -21.06
C PHE A 90 8.59 -18.00 -22.18
N ASN A 91 7.94 -18.56 -23.20
CA ASN A 91 7.40 -17.80 -24.33
C ASN A 91 5.95 -17.35 -24.09
N SER A 92 5.29 -17.89 -23.07
CA SER A 92 3.94 -17.49 -22.64
C SER A 92 3.76 -17.61 -21.13
N ILE A 93 2.77 -16.88 -20.58
CA ILE A 93 2.38 -17.01 -19.17
C ILE A 93 1.83 -18.40 -18.87
N ARG A 94 1.09 -19.01 -19.82
CA ARG A 94 0.58 -20.38 -19.69
C ARG A 94 1.68 -21.39 -19.42
N GLU A 95 2.74 -21.38 -20.24
CA GLU A 95 3.90 -22.26 -20.05
C GLU A 95 4.57 -22.05 -18.68
N GLN A 96 4.65 -20.80 -18.23
CA GLN A 96 5.20 -20.49 -16.90
C GLN A 96 4.28 -21.01 -15.79
N VAL A 97 2.97 -20.78 -15.87
CA VAL A 97 1.99 -21.27 -14.89
C VAL A 97 2.00 -22.79 -14.81
N ASP A 98 2.03 -23.48 -15.94
CA ASP A 98 2.12 -24.94 -16.01
C ASP A 98 3.40 -25.47 -15.33
N PHE A 99 4.51 -24.74 -15.47
CA PHE A 99 5.77 -25.06 -14.80
C PHE A 99 5.74 -24.81 -13.29
N LEU A 100 5.03 -23.77 -12.83
CA LEU A 100 4.98 -23.39 -11.41
C LEU A 100 3.98 -24.25 -10.63
N LEU A 101 2.83 -24.55 -11.20
CA LEU A 101 1.71 -25.20 -10.51
C LEU A 101 1.71 -26.72 -10.63
N THR A 102 2.87 -27.33 -10.41
CA THR A 102 3.01 -28.78 -10.42
C THR A 102 2.96 -29.38 -9.02
N ARG A 103 2.70 -30.69 -8.93
CA ARG A 103 2.66 -31.43 -7.66
C ARG A 103 4.02 -31.40 -6.94
N GLU A 104 5.11 -31.41 -7.69
CA GLU A 104 6.49 -31.38 -7.21
C GLU A 104 6.83 -30.04 -6.56
N ARG A 105 6.10 -28.97 -6.89
CA ARG A 105 6.25 -27.60 -6.36
C ARG A 105 5.21 -27.25 -5.29
N ARG A 106 4.49 -28.25 -4.78
CA ARG A 106 3.49 -28.03 -3.74
C ARG A 106 4.13 -27.41 -2.50
N GLY A 107 3.63 -26.23 -2.12
CA GLY A 107 4.06 -25.46 -0.96
C GLY A 107 5.16 -24.43 -1.27
N ASP A 108 5.63 -24.38 -2.53
CA ASP A 108 6.65 -23.44 -2.96
C ASP A 108 6.13 -21.99 -2.90
N TRP A 109 7.07 -21.07 -2.68
CA TRP A 109 6.85 -19.62 -2.67
C TRP A 109 7.49 -19.00 -3.92
N PHE A 110 6.76 -18.14 -4.60
CA PHE A 110 7.21 -17.45 -5.79
C PHE A 110 7.18 -15.95 -5.54
N PHE A 111 8.34 -15.31 -5.59
CA PHE A 111 8.47 -13.89 -5.32
C PHE A 111 8.61 -13.10 -6.61
N ALA A 112 7.89 -11.99 -6.72
CA ALA A 112 8.08 -10.98 -7.76
C ALA A 112 8.26 -9.62 -7.08
N HIS A 113 9.17 -8.78 -7.57
CA HIS A 113 9.43 -7.48 -6.94
C HIS A 113 8.54 -6.38 -7.51
N ALA A 114 7.72 -5.76 -6.65
CA ALA A 114 6.62 -4.89 -7.08
C ALA A 114 5.63 -5.61 -8.02
N GLY A 115 5.61 -6.95 -7.97
CA GLY A 115 4.84 -7.78 -8.88
C GLY A 115 3.33 -7.67 -8.68
N GLY A 116 2.89 -7.12 -7.55
CA GLY A 116 1.48 -6.80 -7.32
C GLY A 116 0.94 -5.73 -8.27
N LEU A 117 1.80 -4.99 -8.99
CA LEU A 117 1.40 -4.00 -10.00
C LEU A 117 1.15 -4.60 -11.39
N ALA A 118 1.79 -5.72 -11.74
CA ALA A 118 1.69 -6.30 -13.08
C ALA A 118 1.92 -7.82 -13.10
N ASP A 119 3.03 -8.32 -12.56
CA ASP A 119 3.44 -9.72 -12.68
C ASP A 119 2.39 -10.71 -12.20
N MET A 120 1.85 -10.44 -11.01
CA MET A 120 0.79 -11.25 -10.42
C MET A 120 -0.52 -11.12 -11.19
N GLN A 121 -0.77 -9.98 -11.85
CA GLN A 121 -1.97 -9.80 -12.65
C GLN A 121 -1.94 -10.75 -13.86
N PHE A 122 -0.82 -10.86 -14.57
CA PHE A 122 -0.69 -11.81 -15.67
C PHE A 122 -0.89 -13.26 -15.23
N VAL A 123 -0.26 -13.64 -14.12
CA VAL A 123 -0.41 -15.00 -13.55
C VAL A 123 -1.87 -15.25 -13.15
N LEU A 124 -2.51 -14.30 -12.47
CA LEU A 124 -3.91 -14.39 -12.08
C LEU A 124 -4.85 -14.48 -13.28
N ASP A 125 -4.63 -13.68 -14.32
CA ASP A 125 -5.45 -13.66 -15.53
C ASP A 125 -5.37 -14.97 -16.30
N GLU A 126 -4.17 -15.56 -16.43
CA GLU A 126 -4.02 -16.88 -17.05
C GLU A 126 -4.68 -17.98 -16.22
N LEU A 127 -4.50 -17.96 -14.89
CA LEU A 127 -5.17 -18.90 -13.99
C LEU A 127 -6.69 -18.81 -14.10
N LEU A 128 -7.22 -17.59 -14.19
CA LEU A 128 -8.64 -17.35 -14.40
C LEU A 128 -9.10 -17.89 -15.76
N SER A 129 -8.28 -17.77 -16.81
CA SER A 129 -8.58 -18.33 -18.12
C SER A 129 -8.61 -19.87 -18.08
N GLU A 130 -7.60 -20.50 -17.48
CA GLU A 130 -7.54 -21.96 -17.32
C GLU A 130 -8.73 -22.50 -16.53
N ILE A 131 -9.10 -21.84 -15.42
CA ILE A 131 -10.27 -22.18 -14.62
C ILE A 131 -11.55 -22.06 -15.46
N LYS A 132 -11.69 -20.99 -16.27
CA LYS A 132 -12.85 -20.79 -17.15
C LYS A 132 -12.92 -21.82 -18.28
N GLU A 133 -11.78 -22.24 -18.84
CA GLU A 133 -11.71 -23.30 -19.85
C GLU A 133 -12.12 -24.64 -19.24
N GLN A 134 -11.59 -24.98 -18.06
CA GLN A 134 -11.93 -26.21 -17.34
C GLN A 134 -13.43 -26.27 -16.99
N LEU A 135 -14.01 -25.19 -16.48
CA LEU A 135 -15.45 -25.11 -16.19
C LEU A 135 -16.32 -25.25 -17.45
N ARG A 136 -15.89 -24.73 -18.61
CA ARG A 136 -16.61 -24.88 -19.89
C ARG A 136 -16.52 -26.30 -20.46
N SER A 137 -15.42 -27.01 -20.19
CA SER A 137 -15.22 -28.38 -20.65
C SER A 137 -15.95 -29.45 -19.81
N GLY A 138 -16.36 -29.11 -18.58
CA GLY A 138 -17.19 -29.96 -17.71
C GLY A 138 -18.67 -29.84 -18.04
N GLY A 139 -19.14 -30.57 -19.06
CA GLY A 139 -20.53 -30.51 -19.50
C GLY A 139 -21.55 -30.98 -18.45
N THR A 140 -22.56 -30.14 -18.21
CA THR A 140 -23.79 -30.47 -17.49
C THR A 140 -24.60 -31.50 -18.30
N ARG A 141 -24.74 -32.74 -17.82
CA ARG A 141 -25.79 -33.65 -18.29
C ARG A 141 -26.97 -33.56 -17.32
N SER A 142 -28.00 -32.79 -17.68
CA SER A 142 -29.31 -32.87 -17.03
C SER A 142 -30.15 -33.96 -17.70
N SER A 143 -30.52 -35.02 -16.98
CA SER A 143 -31.62 -35.90 -17.39
C SER A 143 -32.80 -35.65 -16.47
N THR A 144 -33.87 -35.05 -16.98
CA THR A 144 -35.14 -34.90 -16.28
C THR A 144 -36.05 -36.07 -16.68
N SER A 145 -36.50 -36.89 -15.72
CA SER A 145 -37.62 -37.82 -15.93
C SER A 145 -38.89 -37.26 -15.29
N TYR A 146 -40.01 -37.32 -16.02
CA TYR A 146 -41.32 -36.84 -15.58
C TYR A 146 -42.17 -38.00 -15.04
N ALA A 147 -42.93 -37.76 -13.96
CA ALA A 147 -44.02 -38.64 -13.54
C ALA A 147 -45.28 -38.38 -14.41
N PRO A 148 -46.19 -39.37 -14.56
CA PRO A 148 -47.33 -39.29 -15.49
C PRO A 148 -48.32 -38.14 -15.22
N ASP A 149 -48.27 -37.52 -14.04
CA ASP A 149 -49.15 -36.42 -13.64
C ASP A 149 -48.53 -35.02 -13.82
N GLY A 150 -47.31 -34.93 -14.34
CA GLY A 150 -46.67 -33.64 -14.67
C GLY A 150 -46.24 -32.81 -13.46
N SER A 151 -46.24 -33.35 -12.25
CA SER A 151 -45.74 -32.64 -11.06
C SER A 151 -44.19 -32.63 -11.00
N LYS A 152 -43.59 -31.45 -10.80
CA LYS A 152 -42.15 -31.29 -10.52
C LYS A 152 -41.87 -31.67 -9.06
N THR A 153 -41.10 -32.72 -8.81
CA THR A 153 -40.49 -32.96 -7.49
C THR A 153 -39.18 -32.19 -7.35
N SER A 154 -38.97 -31.58 -6.17
CA SER A 154 -37.84 -30.77 -5.73
C SER A 154 -36.47 -31.06 -6.39
N GLU A 155 -35.85 -30.01 -6.93
CA GLU A 155 -34.43 -29.99 -7.30
C GLU A 155 -33.57 -29.67 -6.06
N GLU A 156 -32.94 -30.69 -5.49
CA GLU A 156 -31.65 -30.49 -4.80
C GLU A 156 -30.55 -30.59 -5.85
N GLU A 157 -30.06 -29.45 -6.34
CA GLU A 157 -28.83 -29.40 -7.14
C GLU A 157 -27.61 -29.63 -6.24
N SER A 158 -27.27 -30.89 -6.00
CA SER A 158 -25.93 -31.28 -5.57
C SER A 158 -25.09 -31.62 -6.81
N GLY A 159 -24.63 -30.57 -7.49
CA GLY A 159 -23.70 -30.69 -8.63
C GLY A 159 -22.29 -31.07 -8.15
N VAL A 160 -22.09 -32.31 -7.72
CA VAL A 160 -20.74 -32.88 -7.54
C VAL A 160 -20.26 -33.37 -8.90
N THR A 161 -19.42 -32.59 -9.57
CA THR A 161 -18.67 -33.09 -10.73
C THR A 161 -17.63 -34.10 -10.26
N ALA A 162 -17.85 -35.38 -10.58
CA ALA A 162 -16.86 -36.43 -10.40
C ALA A 162 -15.56 -36.08 -11.15
N GLY A 163 -14.48 -35.82 -10.39
CA GLY A 163 -13.12 -35.65 -10.93
C GLY A 163 -12.60 -34.22 -11.16
N GLY A 164 -13.38 -33.16 -10.88
CA GLY A 164 -12.98 -31.77 -11.14
C GLY A 164 -12.03 -31.18 -10.10
N ARG A 165 -10.87 -30.66 -10.52
CA ARG A 165 -9.97 -29.82 -9.71
C ARG A 165 -10.75 -28.64 -9.10
N CYS A 166 -10.90 -28.61 -7.78
CA CYS A 166 -11.50 -27.45 -7.09
C CYS A 166 -10.39 -26.43 -6.83
N TRP A 167 -10.28 -25.45 -7.73
CA TRP A 167 -9.38 -24.31 -7.56
C TRP A 167 -9.95 -23.33 -6.55
N LYS A 168 -9.09 -22.86 -5.64
CA LYS A 168 -9.39 -21.78 -4.70
C LYS A 168 -8.23 -20.81 -4.68
N ILE A 169 -8.51 -19.56 -5.04
CA ILE A 169 -7.55 -18.47 -4.92
C ILE A 169 -7.93 -17.61 -3.73
N LYS A 170 -6.94 -17.23 -2.92
CA LYS A 170 -7.09 -16.25 -1.85
C LYS A 170 -6.01 -15.21 -2.01
N ALA A 171 -6.39 -13.95 -2.19
CA ALA A 171 -5.42 -12.86 -2.29
C ALA A 171 -5.64 -11.82 -1.20
N SER A 172 -4.55 -11.19 -0.75
CA SER A 172 -4.56 -10.02 0.12
C SER A 172 -4.00 -8.83 -0.64
N PHE A 173 -4.66 -7.67 -0.52
CA PHE A 173 -4.33 -6.47 -1.28
C PHE A 173 -3.96 -5.30 -0.38
N SER A 174 -3.18 -4.37 -0.94
CA SER A 174 -3.09 -3.00 -0.45
C SER A 174 -3.41 -2.07 -1.61
N GLY A 175 -4.55 -1.37 -1.51
CA GLY A 175 -5.10 -0.67 -2.67
C GLY A 175 -5.37 -1.65 -3.81
N SER A 176 -4.89 -1.34 -5.01
CA SER A 176 -5.01 -2.20 -6.19
C SER A 176 -3.90 -3.26 -6.33
N SER A 177 -2.88 -3.25 -5.46
CA SER A 177 -1.72 -4.13 -5.57
C SER A 177 -1.88 -5.41 -4.74
N ALA A 178 -1.68 -6.56 -5.36
CA ALA A 178 -1.68 -7.84 -4.66
C ALA A 178 -0.40 -7.99 -3.82
N ILE A 179 -0.55 -8.17 -2.50
CA ILE A 179 0.57 -8.44 -1.59
C ILE A 179 0.96 -9.92 -1.66
N ILE A 180 -0.05 -10.78 -1.61
CA ILE A 180 0.10 -12.22 -1.68
C ILE A 180 -1.13 -12.84 -2.35
N VAL A 181 -0.88 -13.84 -3.18
CA VAL A 181 -1.89 -14.70 -3.80
C VAL A 181 -1.59 -16.14 -3.43
N HIS A 182 -2.53 -16.78 -2.75
CA HIS A 182 -2.53 -18.21 -2.49
C HIS A 182 -3.35 -18.89 -3.58
N VAL A 183 -2.74 -19.81 -4.31
CA VAL A 183 -3.43 -20.65 -5.30
C VAL A 183 -3.52 -22.05 -4.71
N ILE A 184 -4.72 -22.60 -4.59
CA ILE A 184 -4.99 -23.90 -3.99
C ILE A 184 -5.75 -24.76 -4.99
N ASN A 185 -5.35 -26.02 -5.13
CA ASN A 185 -6.06 -27.00 -5.94
C ASN A 185 -6.07 -28.36 -5.23
N GLY A 186 -7.24 -28.74 -4.70
CA GLY A 186 -7.36 -29.93 -3.86
C GLY A 186 -6.43 -29.87 -2.63
N LYS A 187 -5.42 -30.74 -2.58
CA LYS A 187 -4.40 -30.79 -1.51
C LYS A 187 -3.14 -29.97 -1.82
N ASN A 188 -3.05 -29.38 -3.02
CA ASN A 188 -1.90 -28.62 -3.45
C ASN A 188 -2.10 -27.13 -3.18
N ALA A 189 -1.03 -26.42 -2.80
CA ALA A 189 -1.06 -24.99 -2.57
C ALA A 189 0.25 -24.37 -3.06
N TRP A 190 0.17 -23.18 -3.64
CA TRP A 190 1.30 -22.38 -4.11
C TRP A 190 1.10 -20.93 -3.70
N HIS A 191 2.20 -20.22 -3.47
CA HIS A 191 2.19 -18.89 -2.85
C HIS A 191 2.93 -17.87 -3.71
N PHE A 192 2.25 -16.87 -4.23
CA PHE A 192 2.86 -15.76 -4.98
C PHE A 192 2.93 -14.54 -4.07
N VAL A 193 4.10 -13.93 -3.92
CA VAL A 193 4.33 -12.83 -2.96
C VAL A 193 5.03 -11.66 -3.62
N ASP A 194 4.53 -10.46 -3.34
CA ASP A 194 5.16 -9.24 -3.78
C ASP A 194 6.26 -8.91 -2.78
N SER A 195 7.50 -9.12 -3.21
CA SER A 195 8.67 -8.94 -2.36
C SER A 195 8.90 -7.49 -1.97
N TYR A 196 8.23 -6.51 -2.60
CA TYR A 196 8.26 -5.11 -2.15
C TYR A 196 7.77 -4.95 -0.71
N TRP A 197 6.84 -5.80 -0.25
CA TRP A 197 6.34 -5.79 1.12
C TRP A 197 7.32 -6.41 2.14
N LEU A 198 8.38 -7.07 1.66
CA LEU A 198 9.52 -7.54 2.45
C LEU A 198 10.71 -6.59 2.36
N LEU A 199 11.01 -6.10 1.16
CA LEU A 199 12.11 -5.22 0.83
C LEU A 199 11.54 -3.92 0.26
N ARG A 200 11.28 -2.94 1.14
CA ARG A 200 10.61 -1.66 0.85
C ARG A 200 11.49 -0.66 0.10
N ASP A 201 12.14 -1.11 -0.96
CA ASP A 201 13.04 -0.31 -1.79
C ASP A 201 12.98 -0.78 -3.24
N SER A 202 13.55 -0.03 -4.17
CA SER A 202 13.69 -0.44 -5.56
C SER A 202 14.68 -1.60 -5.72
N LEU A 203 14.45 -2.46 -6.71
CA LEU A 203 15.37 -3.56 -7.03
C LEU A 203 16.79 -3.06 -7.33
N ALA A 204 16.95 -1.88 -7.92
CA ALA A 204 18.25 -1.25 -8.17
C ALA A 204 19.02 -0.96 -6.86
N ASN A 205 18.35 -0.40 -5.86
CA ASN A 205 18.94 -0.12 -4.56
C ASN A 205 19.21 -1.40 -3.76
N ILE A 206 18.30 -2.37 -3.83
CA ILE A 206 18.49 -3.70 -3.24
C ILE A 206 19.74 -4.36 -3.83
N GLY A 207 19.86 -4.35 -5.16
CA GLY A 207 21.04 -4.81 -5.89
C GLY A 207 22.31 -4.17 -5.35
N LYS A 208 22.37 -2.83 -5.33
CA LYS A 208 23.54 -2.09 -4.81
C LYS A 208 23.89 -2.53 -3.39
N ALA A 209 22.90 -2.72 -2.53
CA ALA A 209 23.09 -3.12 -1.14
C ALA A 209 23.67 -4.54 -0.99
N ILE A 210 23.40 -5.46 -1.93
CA ILE A 210 23.98 -6.81 -1.99
C ILE A 210 25.23 -6.90 -2.88
N GLY A 211 25.70 -5.77 -3.43
CA GLY A 211 26.91 -5.71 -4.26
C GLY A 211 26.69 -6.02 -5.75
N LEU A 212 25.44 -6.00 -6.25
CA LEU A 212 25.10 -6.21 -7.65
C LEU A 212 24.53 -4.94 -8.28
N LYS A 213 25.03 -4.52 -9.44
CA LYS A 213 24.49 -3.34 -10.14
C LYS A 213 23.45 -3.79 -11.16
N LYS A 214 22.20 -3.38 -10.98
CA LYS A 214 21.11 -3.62 -11.94
C LYS A 214 21.44 -2.97 -13.29
N GLY A 215 21.18 -3.69 -14.38
CA GLY A 215 21.39 -3.20 -15.74
C GLY A 215 22.86 -3.01 -16.15
N ASP A 216 23.80 -3.65 -15.45
CA ASP A 216 25.24 -3.54 -15.71
C ASP A 216 25.75 -4.52 -16.80
N ASP A 217 24.85 -5.16 -17.56
CA ASP A 217 25.26 -6.04 -18.66
C ASP A 217 25.90 -5.20 -19.78
N PRO A 218 27.16 -5.49 -20.18
CA PRO A 218 27.87 -4.71 -21.19
C PRO A 218 27.19 -4.71 -22.56
N ARG A 219 26.46 -5.77 -22.92
CA ARG A 219 25.73 -5.85 -24.20
C ARG A 219 24.51 -4.96 -24.16
N ALA A 220 23.79 -4.92 -23.04
CA ALA A 220 22.69 -3.98 -22.82
C ALA A 220 23.19 -2.53 -22.88
N LEU A 221 24.28 -2.19 -22.19
CA LEU A 221 24.87 -0.84 -22.19
C LEU A 221 25.35 -0.41 -23.59
N ALA A 222 25.99 -1.31 -24.33
CA ALA A 222 26.41 -1.07 -25.71
C ALA A 222 25.21 -0.83 -26.63
N TRP A 223 24.19 -1.68 -26.56
CA TRP A 223 22.97 -1.54 -27.34
C TRP A 223 22.26 -0.22 -27.06
N MET A 224 22.14 0.17 -25.78
CA MET A 224 21.53 1.44 -25.39
C MET A 224 22.34 2.63 -25.91
N THR A 225 23.66 2.59 -25.77
CA THR A 225 24.56 3.66 -26.26
C THR A 225 24.43 3.86 -27.77
N GLU A 226 24.40 2.78 -28.54
CA GLU A 226 24.19 2.80 -29.98
C GLU A 226 22.77 3.30 -30.32
N ARG A 227 21.74 2.75 -29.68
CA ARG A 227 20.33 3.05 -29.94
C ARG A 227 19.97 4.51 -29.69
N PHE A 228 20.52 5.12 -28.64
CA PHE A 228 20.19 6.48 -28.22
C PHE A 228 21.23 7.52 -28.65
N GLY A 229 22.32 7.10 -29.31
CA GLY A 229 23.33 8.01 -29.88
C GLY A 229 24.10 8.83 -28.84
N ARG A 230 24.11 8.38 -27.58
CA ARG A 230 24.85 9.02 -26.46
C ARG A 230 25.45 7.95 -25.55
N PRO A 231 26.63 8.19 -24.94
CA PRO A 231 27.18 7.26 -23.95
C PRO A 231 26.20 7.04 -22.79
N ILE A 232 25.87 5.79 -22.50
CA ILE A 232 25.01 5.38 -21.37
C ILE A 232 25.82 4.42 -20.49
N LYS A 233 26.03 4.81 -19.23
CA LYS A 233 26.84 4.04 -18.26
C LYS A 233 26.02 3.33 -17.18
N ASP A 234 24.76 3.70 -17.08
CA ASP A 234 23.83 3.16 -16.11
C ASP A 234 22.42 3.17 -16.70
N PHE A 235 21.67 2.08 -16.48
CA PHE A 235 20.27 1.99 -16.88
C PHE A 235 19.42 3.11 -16.26
N GLU A 236 19.81 3.61 -15.08
CA GLU A 236 19.12 4.73 -14.41
C GLU A 236 19.28 6.07 -15.13
N GLU A 237 20.23 6.21 -16.07
CA GLU A 237 20.38 7.39 -16.94
C GLU A 237 19.30 7.48 -18.03
N LEU A 238 18.54 6.40 -18.24
CA LEU A 238 17.42 6.39 -19.18
C LEU A 238 16.21 7.14 -18.63
N SER A 239 15.69 8.06 -19.43
CA SER A 239 14.37 8.65 -19.25
C SER A 239 13.26 7.58 -19.33
N PRO A 240 12.07 7.85 -18.78
CA PRO A 240 10.95 6.90 -18.84
C PRO A 240 10.59 6.42 -20.26
N ASP A 241 10.79 7.25 -21.28
CA ASP A 241 10.48 6.87 -22.66
C ASP A 241 11.62 6.08 -23.33
N GLU A 242 12.88 6.37 -23.00
CA GLU A 242 14.01 5.52 -23.39
C GLU A 242 13.90 4.12 -22.76
N ARG A 243 13.45 3.99 -21.50
CA ARG A 243 13.19 2.67 -20.88
C ARG A 243 12.12 1.88 -21.62
N LYS A 244 11.02 2.52 -22.03
CA LYS A 244 10.00 1.86 -22.86
C LYS A 244 10.57 1.38 -24.20
N VAL A 245 11.42 2.20 -24.83
CA VAL A 245 12.10 1.82 -26.08
C VAL A 245 13.02 0.62 -25.85
N PHE A 246 13.77 0.60 -24.74
CA PHE A 246 14.59 -0.56 -24.36
C PHE A 246 13.74 -1.83 -24.28
N TYR A 247 12.73 -1.87 -23.41
CA TYR A 247 11.89 -3.07 -23.24
C TYR A 247 11.17 -3.49 -24.53
N ARG A 248 10.83 -2.54 -25.40
CA ARG A 248 10.14 -2.80 -26.66
C ARG A 248 11.05 -3.30 -27.77
N ASP A 249 12.28 -2.79 -27.87
CA ASP A 249 13.11 -2.94 -29.08
C ASP A 249 14.38 -3.75 -28.87
N VAL A 250 14.85 -3.91 -27.62
CA VAL A 250 16.11 -4.61 -27.34
C VAL A 250 16.04 -6.07 -27.83
N PRO A 251 17.10 -6.66 -28.40
CA PRO A 251 17.14 -8.08 -28.74
C PRO A 251 16.76 -8.98 -27.55
N ILE A 252 16.08 -10.10 -27.81
CA ILE A 252 15.56 -10.98 -26.75
C ILE A 252 16.69 -11.57 -25.91
N GLU A 253 17.85 -11.82 -26.52
CA GLU A 253 19.05 -12.36 -25.86
C GLU A 253 19.61 -11.37 -24.83
N ILE A 254 19.56 -10.07 -25.14
CA ILE A 254 19.99 -9.01 -24.21
C ILE A 254 18.94 -8.81 -23.11
N LEU A 255 17.65 -8.86 -23.46
CA LEU A 255 16.57 -8.79 -22.48
C LEU A 255 16.61 -9.95 -21.48
N GLU A 256 16.92 -11.16 -21.96
CA GLU A 256 17.03 -12.37 -21.14
C GLU A 256 18.12 -12.23 -20.08
N LEU A 257 19.26 -11.64 -20.43
CA LEU A 257 20.36 -11.40 -19.49
C LEU A 257 20.00 -10.34 -18.45
N TYR A 258 19.34 -9.26 -18.89
CA TYR A 258 18.84 -8.22 -18.01
C TYR A 258 17.85 -8.80 -16.98
N ASN A 259 16.86 -9.56 -17.45
CA ASN A 259 15.87 -10.19 -16.60
C ASN A 259 16.46 -11.28 -15.68
N LYS A 260 17.44 -12.06 -16.16
CA LYS A 260 18.17 -13.01 -15.31
C LYS A 260 18.83 -12.30 -14.15
N LEU A 261 19.54 -11.19 -14.41
CA LEU A 261 20.21 -10.40 -13.36
C LEU A 261 19.21 -9.84 -12.34
N ASP A 262 18.05 -9.35 -12.79
CA ASP A 262 16.99 -8.88 -11.89
C ASP A 262 16.46 -9.99 -10.98
N CYS A 263 16.18 -11.16 -11.56
CA CYS A 263 15.76 -12.33 -10.81
C CYS A 263 16.84 -12.78 -9.81
N GLU A 264 18.11 -12.77 -10.22
CA GLU A 264 19.26 -13.14 -9.38
C GLU A 264 19.42 -12.19 -8.19
N ILE A 265 19.32 -10.86 -8.44
CA ILE A 265 19.36 -9.84 -7.39
C ILE A 265 18.28 -10.12 -6.34
N LEU A 266 17.04 -10.33 -6.80
CA LEU A 266 15.93 -10.56 -5.89
C LEU A 266 16.10 -11.88 -5.12
N TRP A 267 16.50 -12.96 -5.78
CA TRP A 267 16.68 -14.26 -5.15
C TRP A 267 17.76 -14.20 -4.07
N LYS A 268 18.91 -13.58 -4.38
CA LYS A 268 20.01 -13.38 -3.41
C LYS A 268 19.58 -12.54 -2.23
N ALA A 269 18.82 -11.46 -2.46
CA ALA A 269 18.30 -10.62 -1.39
C ALA A 269 17.34 -11.40 -0.47
N ILE A 270 16.39 -12.17 -1.02
CA ILE A 270 15.46 -12.99 -0.23
C ILE A 270 16.20 -14.09 0.54
N SER A 271 17.14 -14.78 -0.10
CA SER A 271 17.94 -15.84 0.52
C SER A 271 18.79 -15.33 1.69
N GLN A 272 19.51 -14.21 1.49
CA GLN A 272 20.27 -13.55 2.56
C GLN A 272 19.34 -13.08 3.70
N PHE A 273 18.16 -12.57 3.37
CA PHE A 273 17.20 -12.12 4.38
C PHE A 273 16.61 -13.30 5.16
N GLU A 274 16.22 -14.40 4.52
CA GLU A 274 15.74 -15.60 5.20
C GLU A 274 16.81 -16.16 6.14
N THR A 275 18.06 -16.22 5.67
CA THR A 275 19.21 -16.68 6.46
C THR A 275 19.42 -15.82 7.71
N GLU A 276 19.44 -14.49 7.56
CA GLU A 276 19.57 -13.56 8.70
C GLU A 276 18.40 -13.74 9.68
N ILE A 277 17.18 -13.91 9.20
CA ILE A 277 16.02 -14.07 10.08
C ILE A 277 16.04 -15.38 10.84
N VAL A 278 16.41 -16.48 10.19
CA VAL A 278 16.51 -17.79 10.82
C VAL A 278 17.62 -17.81 11.87
N SER A 279 18.76 -17.15 11.59
CA SER A 279 19.87 -17.04 12.55
C SER A 279 19.49 -16.23 13.79
N LEU A 280 18.65 -15.21 13.65
CA LEU A 280 18.06 -14.44 14.76
C LEU A 280 16.95 -15.20 15.53
N GLY A 281 16.57 -16.38 15.05
CA GLY A 281 15.58 -17.24 15.67
C GLY A 281 14.14 -17.06 15.18
N GLY A 282 13.95 -16.19 14.19
CA GLY A 282 12.68 -15.91 13.54
C GLY A 282 12.37 -16.85 12.38
N GLN A 283 11.46 -16.41 11.52
CA GLN A 283 11.12 -17.06 10.26
C GLN A 283 10.59 -16.01 9.29
N LEU A 284 11.06 -16.01 8.05
CA LEU A 284 10.61 -15.08 7.02
C LEU A 284 9.10 -15.25 6.80
N GLN A 285 8.37 -14.14 6.69
CA GLN A 285 6.92 -14.10 6.44
C GLN A 285 6.61 -13.42 5.09
N GLN A 286 5.34 -13.12 4.81
CA GLN A 286 4.91 -12.44 3.58
C GLN A 286 5.31 -10.96 3.55
N THR A 287 5.46 -10.34 4.72
CA THR A 287 5.78 -8.92 4.85
C THR A 287 6.82 -8.72 5.95
N ILE A 288 7.57 -7.63 5.85
CA ILE A 288 8.59 -7.27 6.83
C ILE A 288 8.03 -7.11 8.24
N ALA A 289 6.82 -6.56 8.36
CA ALA A 289 6.11 -6.39 9.62
C ALA A 289 5.70 -7.74 10.23
N SER A 290 5.17 -8.66 9.41
CA SER A 290 4.88 -10.03 9.88
C SER A 290 6.17 -10.77 10.27
N THR A 291 7.27 -10.60 9.54
CA THR A 291 8.58 -11.18 9.87
C THR A 291 9.10 -10.65 11.22
N ALA A 292 9.03 -9.34 11.45
CA ALA A 292 9.41 -8.71 12.71
C ALA A 292 8.57 -9.25 13.89
N MET A 293 7.25 -9.34 13.72
CA MET A 293 6.33 -9.88 14.74
C MET A 293 6.59 -11.36 15.02
N THR A 294 6.87 -12.18 14.01
CA THR A 294 7.26 -13.58 14.21
C THR A 294 8.59 -13.71 14.95
N LEU A 295 9.61 -12.91 14.58
CA LEU A 295 10.88 -12.89 15.30
C LEU A 295 10.68 -12.50 16.77
N PHE A 296 9.92 -11.44 17.03
CA PHE A 296 9.57 -11.00 18.39
C PHE A 296 8.95 -12.13 19.21
N ARG A 297 7.88 -12.76 18.69
CA ARG A 297 7.15 -13.83 19.40
C ARG A 297 7.95 -15.11 19.63
N ARG A 298 8.95 -15.39 18.80
CA ARG A 298 9.75 -16.62 18.89
C ARG A 298 10.95 -16.46 19.80
N THR A 299 11.59 -15.29 19.78
CA THR A 299 12.89 -15.08 20.41
C THR A 299 12.81 -14.19 21.65
N PHE A 300 11.86 -13.24 21.69
CA PHE A 300 11.86 -12.17 22.69
C PHE A 300 10.67 -12.21 23.64
N LEU A 301 9.48 -12.60 23.16
CA LEU A 301 8.28 -12.68 23.99
C LEU A 301 8.38 -13.88 24.94
N GLN A 302 8.38 -13.62 26.24
CA GLN A 302 8.62 -14.63 27.28
C GLN A 302 7.34 -15.24 27.85
N ARG A 303 6.24 -14.50 27.79
CA ARG A 303 4.96 -14.86 28.44
C ARG A 303 3.76 -14.57 27.56
N ASP A 304 2.64 -15.17 27.94
CA ASP A 304 1.35 -14.90 27.32
C ASP A 304 0.80 -13.55 27.79
N ILE A 305 0.29 -12.76 26.83
CA ILE A 305 -0.45 -11.52 27.09
C ILE A 305 -1.91 -11.73 26.67
N PHE A 306 -2.81 -11.70 27.63
CA PHE A 306 -4.24 -11.81 27.47
C PHE A 306 -4.83 -10.48 27.01
N THR A 307 -5.63 -10.53 25.94
CA THR A 307 -6.22 -9.34 25.31
C THR A 307 -7.66 -9.63 24.89
N SER A 308 -8.44 -8.56 24.69
CA SER A 308 -9.82 -8.63 24.20
C SER A 308 -10.08 -7.55 23.16
N GLU A 309 -11.04 -7.77 22.28
CA GLU A 309 -11.37 -6.75 21.28
C GLU A 309 -12.02 -5.51 21.92
N SER A 310 -12.79 -5.68 23.01
CA SER A 310 -13.31 -4.55 23.79
C SER A 310 -12.19 -3.65 24.31
N LEU A 311 -11.13 -4.22 24.86
CA LEU A 311 -9.97 -3.49 25.34
C LEU A 311 -9.19 -2.85 24.18
N ASN A 312 -9.03 -3.55 23.06
CA ASN A 312 -8.39 -3.01 21.87
C ASN A 312 -9.15 -1.81 21.29
N GLN A 313 -10.48 -1.85 21.26
CA GLN A 313 -11.32 -0.76 20.79
C GLN A 313 -11.20 0.47 21.70
N ILE A 314 -11.23 0.27 23.02
CA ILE A 314 -10.97 1.36 23.99
C ILE A 314 -9.57 1.93 23.80
N SER A 315 -8.56 1.08 23.61
CA SER A 315 -7.17 1.49 23.39
C SER A 315 -6.98 2.25 22.07
N GLN A 316 -7.81 1.98 21.05
CA GLN A 316 -7.80 2.67 19.77
C GLN A 316 -8.15 4.16 19.93
N GLU A 317 -9.00 4.50 20.90
CA GLU A 317 -9.36 5.89 21.21
C GLU A 317 -8.16 6.69 21.73
N ALA A 318 -7.29 6.06 22.52
CA ALA A 318 -6.02 6.65 22.98
C ALA A 318 -4.86 6.46 21.99
N TYR A 319 -5.07 5.73 20.89
CA TYR A 319 -4.02 5.51 19.90
C TYR A 319 -3.93 6.70 18.95
N PHE A 320 -3.05 7.64 19.28
CA PHE A 320 -2.61 8.72 18.39
C PHE A 320 -1.25 8.36 17.82
N ALA A 321 -0.95 8.70 16.57
CA ALA A 321 0.38 8.49 16.01
C ALA A 321 1.38 9.50 16.61
N SER A 322 1.95 10.39 15.80
CA SER A 322 2.88 11.41 16.28
C SER A 322 2.29 12.82 16.29
N ARG A 323 3.10 13.80 16.71
CA ARG A 323 2.77 15.23 16.62
C ARG A 323 3.19 15.78 15.26
N VAL A 324 2.20 16.35 14.59
CA VAL A 324 2.23 16.69 13.18
C VAL A 324 1.68 18.12 13.08
N GLU A 325 2.54 19.11 13.35
CA GLU A 325 2.09 20.46 13.69
C GLU A 325 2.83 21.65 13.05
N VAL A 326 1.95 22.52 12.56
CA VAL A 326 1.95 23.94 12.18
C VAL A 326 2.35 25.02 13.17
N PHE A 327 3.53 25.07 13.79
CA PHE A 327 3.74 26.09 14.84
C PHE A 327 3.88 27.50 14.29
N ASN A 328 4.67 27.69 13.22
CA ASN A 328 4.86 28.99 12.59
C ASN A 328 5.08 28.86 11.07
N ARG A 329 4.24 29.56 10.30
CA ARG A 329 4.25 29.55 8.81
C ARG A 329 5.30 30.47 8.19
N ASN A 330 6.04 31.23 8.98
CA ASN A 330 7.06 32.16 8.51
C ASN A 330 8.41 31.82 9.15
N PRO A 331 9.08 30.73 8.72
CA PRO A 331 10.43 30.43 9.18
C PRO A 331 11.43 31.47 8.64
N PRO A 332 12.54 31.71 9.37
CA PRO A 332 13.69 32.44 8.84
C PRO A 332 14.30 31.69 7.64
N ASP A 333 15.11 32.40 6.85
CA ASP A 333 15.80 31.80 5.69
C ASP A 333 16.72 30.65 6.09
N ASP A 334 17.33 30.73 7.27
CA ASP A 334 18.16 29.68 7.88
C ASP A 334 17.46 29.06 9.10
N PHE A 335 17.27 27.74 9.09
CA PHE A 335 16.71 26.99 10.22
C PHE A 335 17.38 25.62 10.39
N LEU A 336 17.29 25.07 11.59
CA LEU A 336 17.86 23.76 11.93
C LEU A 336 16.80 22.67 11.87
N ILE A 337 17.17 21.50 11.35
CA ILE A 337 16.33 20.31 11.31
C ILE A 337 16.95 19.26 12.25
N TYR A 338 16.14 18.79 13.20
CA TYR A 338 16.50 17.73 14.13
C TYR A 338 15.60 16.52 13.88
N ASP A 339 16.18 15.33 13.86
CA ASP A 339 15.45 14.06 13.73
C ASP A 339 15.88 13.11 14.85
N ILE A 340 14.90 12.43 15.47
CA ILE A 340 15.17 11.44 16.50
C ILE A 340 15.49 10.12 15.80
N ASN A 341 16.77 9.74 15.85
CA ASN A 341 17.24 8.45 15.35
C ASN A 341 16.40 7.30 15.93
N SER A 342 15.60 6.66 15.08
CA SER A 342 14.77 5.51 15.46
C SER A 342 13.82 5.82 16.63
N SER A 343 13.01 6.88 16.52
CA SER A 343 12.07 7.33 17.57
C SER A 343 11.17 6.23 18.16
N PHE A 344 10.44 5.45 17.34
CA PHE A 344 9.61 4.37 17.88
C PHE A 344 10.42 3.22 18.50
N PRO A 345 11.56 2.79 17.91
CA PRO A 345 12.47 1.87 18.58
C PRO A 345 13.02 2.36 19.92
N TYR A 346 13.35 3.64 20.02
CA TYR A 346 13.72 4.23 21.32
C TYR A 346 12.55 4.14 22.32
N ALA A 347 11.32 4.46 21.89
CA ALA A 347 10.13 4.31 22.73
C ALA A 347 9.85 2.85 23.15
N MET A 348 10.21 1.85 22.33
CA MET A 348 10.13 0.43 22.68
C MET A 348 11.06 0.01 23.83
N THR A 349 12.04 0.84 24.20
CA THR A 349 12.98 0.56 25.31
C THR A 349 12.40 0.86 26.71
N PHE A 350 11.29 1.58 26.77
CA PHE A 350 10.57 1.90 28.00
C PHE A 350 9.64 0.74 28.43
N PRO A 351 9.12 0.76 29.66
CA PRO A 351 8.01 -0.10 30.07
C PRO A 351 6.84 -0.06 29.09
N LEU A 352 6.33 -1.22 28.68
CA LEU A 352 5.16 -1.36 27.82
C LEU A 352 4.06 -2.17 28.52
N PRO A 353 2.78 -2.00 28.11
CA PRO A 353 1.62 -2.65 28.74
C PRO A 353 1.54 -4.14 28.41
N GLY A 354 1.61 -4.99 29.43
CA GLY A 354 1.34 -6.43 29.35
C GLY A 354 -0.11 -6.77 29.67
N ASN A 355 -0.34 -7.81 30.49
CA ASN A 355 -1.67 -8.18 30.96
C ASN A 355 -2.37 -7.04 31.73
N LEU A 356 -3.68 -6.92 31.51
CA LEU A 356 -4.56 -6.11 32.35
C LEU A 356 -4.60 -6.71 33.76
N VAL A 357 -4.22 -5.95 34.77
CA VAL A 357 -4.17 -6.40 36.18
C VAL A 357 -5.33 -5.89 37.02
N GLU A 358 -5.80 -4.67 36.76
CA GLU A 358 -6.79 -4.02 37.61
C GLU A 358 -7.69 -3.09 36.78
N TYR A 359 -8.96 -3.02 37.19
CA TYR A 359 -9.89 -1.95 36.79
C TYR A 359 -10.26 -1.14 38.03
N ARG A 360 -10.24 0.18 37.91
CA ARG A 360 -10.52 1.09 39.04
C ARG A 360 -11.08 2.43 38.56
N LEU A 361 -11.61 3.22 39.50
CA LEU A 361 -12.22 4.53 39.23
C LEU A 361 -11.29 5.73 39.56
N THR A 362 -10.10 5.46 40.09
CA THR A 362 -9.11 6.48 40.45
C THR A 362 -7.76 6.16 39.82
N LEU A 363 -6.94 7.17 39.55
CA LEU A 363 -5.56 6.94 39.08
C LEU A 363 -4.75 6.19 40.16
N PRO A 364 -3.81 5.32 39.76
CA PRO A 364 -2.77 4.82 40.64
C PRO A 364 -1.96 5.98 41.23
N SER A 365 -1.45 5.81 42.46
CA SER A 365 -0.57 6.79 43.11
C SER A 365 0.89 6.69 42.68
N ASP A 366 1.26 5.65 41.92
CA ASP A 366 2.60 5.47 41.40
C ASP A 366 2.79 6.28 40.11
N GLU A 367 3.69 7.26 40.16
CA GLU A 367 4.01 8.17 39.06
C GLU A 367 5.16 7.66 38.17
N SER A 368 5.74 6.50 38.47
CA SER A 368 6.84 5.91 37.71
C SER A 368 6.44 5.48 36.31
N ASP A 369 7.42 5.39 35.39
CA ASP A 369 7.19 4.87 34.04
C ASP A 369 6.78 3.39 34.02
N ASP A 370 7.01 2.64 35.10
CA ASP A 370 6.57 1.26 35.26
C ASP A 370 5.08 1.15 35.66
N CYS A 371 4.43 2.25 36.07
CA CYS A 371 2.98 2.30 36.27
C CYS A 371 2.26 2.61 34.96
N ILE A 372 1.78 1.56 34.29
CA ILE A 372 1.15 1.67 32.98
C ILE A 372 -0.37 1.57 33.13
N TYR A 373 -1.09 2.57 32.65
CA TYR A 373 -2.53 2.57 32.67
C TYR A 373 -3.13 3.31 31.47
N LEU A 374 -4.41 3.04 31.21
CA LEU A 374 -5.25 3.71 30.25
C LEU A 374 -6.44 4.30 31.00
N ALA A 375 -6.61 5.63 30.93
CA ALA A 375 -7.62 6.35 31.70
C ALA A 375 -8.58 7.12 30.80
N ASP A 376 -9.86 7.04 31.10
CA ASP A 376 -10.89 7.96 30.59
C ASP A 376 -10.99 9.13 31.57
N ALA A 377 -10.55 10.31 31.13
CA ALA A 377 -10.43 11.46 32.00
C ALA A 377 -10.97 12.74 31.35
N THR A 378 -11.54 13.60 32.18
CA THR A 378 -11.82 15.00 31.83
C THR A 378 -10.63 15.84 32.26
N VAL A 379 -9.89 16.33 31.28
CA VAL A 379 -8.68 17.16 31.44
C VAL A 379 -9.02 18.61 31.15
N GLU A 380 -8.28 19.54 31.74
CA GLU A 380 -8.21 20.93 31.30
C GLU A 380 -6.75 21.33 31.12
N VAL A 381 -6.37 21.65 29.89
CA VAL A 381 -5.04 22.15 29.55
C VAL A 381 -5.09 23.69 29.55
N PRO A 382 -4.20 24.38 30.30
CA PRO A 382 -4.19 25.84 30.32
C PRO A 382 -3.80 26.42 28.96
N ASP A 383 -4.04 27.71 28.78
CA ASP A 383 -3.57 28.40 27.57
C ASP A 383 -2.04 28.37 27.49
N MET A 384 -1.51 27.78 26.42
CA MET A 384 -0.08 27.57 26.23
C MET A 384 0.29 27.36 24.76
N TYR A 385 1.49 27.79 24.39
CA TYR A 385 1.99 27.69 23.02
C TYR A 385 2.20 26.24 22.55
N LEU A 386 2.57 25.34 23.46
CA LEU A 386 2.86 23.94 23.16
C LEU A 386 1.96 23.03 24.01
N PRO A 387 0.71 22.76 23.62
CA PRO A 387 -0.15 21.87 24.39
C PRO A 387 0.35 20.42 24.36
N PRO A 388 0.31 19.68 25.48
CA PRO A 388 0.90 18.34 25.57
C PRO A 388 0.03 17.22 25.02
N LEU A 389 -1.30 17.38 25.07
CA LEU A 389 -2.24 16.29 24.84
C LEU A 389 -2.80 16.28 23.41
N PRO A 390 -2.84 15.13 22.73
CA PRO A 390 -3.55 15.00 21.47
C PRO A 390 -5.06 14.87 21.70
N TYR A 391 -5.84 15.29 20.70
CA TYR A 391 -7.27 15.05 20.61
C TYR A 391 -7.67 14.82 19.16
N ARG A 392 -8.64 13.93 18.94
CA ARG A 392 -9.15 13.59 17.61
C ARG A 392 -10.58 14.12 17.44
N LYS A 393 -10.80 14.90 16.38
CA LYS A 393 -12.13 15.31 15.91
C LYS A 393 -12.17 15.16 14.40
N ASP A 394 -13.26 14.60 13.87
CA ASP A 394 -13.48 14.44 12.42
C ASP A 394 -12.30 13.75 11.71
N ASN A 395 -11.75 12.69 12.34
CA ASN A 395 -10.57 11.95 11.89
C ASN A 395 -9.27 12.76 11.77
N ARG A 396 -9.19 13.93 12.41
CA ARG A 396 -7.99 14.77 12.45
C ARG A 396 -7.47 14.85 13.88
N VAL A 397 -6.15 14.85 14.01
CA VAL A 397 -5.47 15.00 15.31
C VAL A 397 -5.02 16.46 15.48
N PHE A 398 -5.25 17.01 16.67
CA PHE A 398 -4.77 18.32 17.10
C PHE A 398 -4.31 18.28 18.56
N PHE A 399 -3.66 19.34 19.01
CA PHE A 399 -3.14 19.50 20.37
C PHE A 399 -3.79 20.74 20.99
N PRO A 400 -5.01 20.62 21.55
CA PRO A 400 -5.77 21.77 22.01
C PRO A 400 -5.39 22.20 23.43
N VAL A 401 -5.80 23.43 23.76
CA VAL A 401 -5.99 23.92 25.14
C VAL A 401 -7.47 23.86 25.52
N GLY A 402 -7.79 24.09 26.79
CA GLY A 402 -9.16 24.09 27.31
C GLY A 402 -9.56 22.74 27.92
N LYS A 403 -10.86 22.53 28.10
CA LYS A 403 -11.43 21.39 28.85
C LYS A 403 -12.13 20.38 27.94
N TRP A 404 -11.77 19.11 28.03
CA TRP A 404 -12.43 18.03 27.28
C TRP A 404 -12.29 16.66 27.97
N ARG A 405 -13.06 15.67 27.50
CA ARG A 405 -12.97 14.26 27.93
C ARG A 405 -12.38 13.42 26.79
N SER A 406 -11.46 12.53 27.11
CA SER A 406 -10.90 11.55 26.17
C SER A 406 -10.23 10.41 26.92
N TRP A 407 -9.82 9.38 26.17
CA TRP A 407 -8.91 8.35 26.63
C TRP A 407 -7.45 8.80 26.50
N PHE A 408 -6.66 8.51 27.52
CA PHE A 408 -5.24 8.89 27.61
C PHE A 408 -4.42 7.76 28.23
N THR A 409 -3.19 7.59 27.75
CA THR A 409 -2.22 6.69 28.38
C THR A 409 -1.65 7.31 29.66
N SER A 410 -1.03 6.51 30.52
CA SER A 410 -0.30 7.04 31.69
C SER A 410 0.81 8.00 31.30
N THR A 411 1.43 7.81 30.13
CA THR A 411 2.41 8.75 29.58
C THR A 411 1.79 10.10 29.24
N ASP A 412 0.61 10.11 28.60
CA ASP A 412 -0.10 11.35 28.26
C ASP A 412 -0.55 12.09 29.52
N ILE A 413 -1.13 11.40 30.51
CA ILE A 413 -1.61 12.00 31.77
C ILE A 413 -0.45 12.62 32.56
N ARG A 414 0.66 11.89 32.74
CA ARG A 414 1.82 12.40 33.47
C ARG A 414 2.46 13.59 32.78
N LEU A 415 2.55 13.57 31.45
CA LEU A 415 2.98 14.73 30.67
C LEU A 415 2.03 15.92 30.90
N ALA A 416 0.72 15.72 30.83
CA ALA A 416 -0.25 16.80 31.01
C ALA A 416 -0.16 17.44 32.40
N LEU A 417 -0.11 16.64 33.46
CA LEU A 417 0.02 17.12 34.85
C LEU A 417 1.34 17.88 35.05
N ARG A 418 2.45 17.37 34.52
CA ARG A 418 3.76 18.03 34.55
C ARG A 418 3.74 19.43 33.91
N GLU A 419 2.94 19.59 32.86
CA GLU A 419 2.82 20.83 32.10
C GLU A 419 1.68 21.75 32.60
N GLY A 420 1.08 21.43 33.75
CA GLY A 420 0.09 22.28 34.43
C GLY A 420 -1.36 22.03 34.04
N ALA A 421 -1.67 20.92 33.36
CA ALA A 421 -3.05 20.51 33.13
C ALA A 421 -3.73 20.05 34.43
N VAL A 422 -5.05 20.22 34.51
CA VAL A 422 -5.87 19.81 35.65
C VAL A 422 -6.74 18.62 35.28
N LEU A 423 -6.77 17.60 36.14
CA LEU A 423 -7.73 16.50 36.05
C LEU A 423 -9.00 16.85 36.82
N HIS A 424 -10.07 17.16 36.09
CA HIS A 424 -11.38 17.44 36.70
C HIS A 424 -12.08 16.18 37.17
N LYS A 425 -11.95 15.09 36.41
CA LYS A 425 -12.62 13.83 36.71
C LYS A 425 -11.90 12.67 36.05
N VAL A 426 -11.71 11.60 36.80
CA VAL A 426 -11.31 10.28 36.30
C VAL A 426 -12.58 9.43 36.28
N HIS A 427 -12.96 8.93 35.11
CA HIS A 427 -14.19 8.15 34.95
C HIS A 427 -13.92 6.66 35.16
N GLN A 428 -12.79 6.17 34.66
CA GLN A 428 -12.34 4.79 34.79
C GLN A 428 -10.88 4.64 34.35
N VAL A 429 -10.23 3.61 34.86
CA VAL A 429 -8.81 3.31 34.63
C VAL A 429 -8.61 1.80 34.49
N TYR A 430 -7.86 1.41 33.46
CA TYR A 430 -7.35 0.07 33.25
C TYR A 430 -5.85 0.07 33.53
N VAL A 431 -5.39 -0.72 34.49
CA VAL A 431 -3.98 -0.80 34.90
C VAL A 431 -3.36 -2.07 34.34
N PHE A 432 -2.17 -1.95 33.77
CA PHE A 432 -1.44 -3.03 33.11
C PHE A 432 -0.17 -3.36 33.87
N GLU A 433 0.25 -4.63 33.83
CA GLU A 433 1.61 -4.96 34.23
C GLU A 433 2.62 -4.33 33.27
N SER A 434 3.77 -3.91 33.81
CA SER A 434 4.94 -3.52 33.02
C SER A 434 5.63 -4.77 32.47
N PHE A 435 6.00 -4.73 31.19
CA PHE A 435 6.92 -5.70 30.59
C PHE A 435 7.90 -5.03 29.64
N ARG A 436 9.06 -5.68 29.42
CA ARG A 436 10.21 -5.09 28.70
C ARG A 436 10.73 -5.96 27.57
N ASP A 437 9.95 -6.93 27.07
CA ASP A 437 10.38 -7.83 26.00
C ASP A 437 10.66 -7.05 24.70
N PHE A 438 9.91 -5.98 24.44
CA PHE A 438 10.14 -5.05 23.32
C PHE A 438 11.46 -4.30 23.44
N LYS A 439 11.91 -4.00 24.67
CA LYS A 439 13.24 -3.40 24.92
C LYS A 439 14.33 -4.36 24.48
N SER A 440 14.24 -5.62 24.89
CA SER A 440 15.19 -6.67 24.49
C SER A 440 15.28 -6.82 22.97
N TYR A 441 14.13 -6.74 22.28
CA TYR A 441 14.07 -6.73 20.81
C TYR A 441 14.75 -5.49 20.23
N ALA A 442 14.33 -4.29 20.65
CA ALA A 442 14.81 -3.03 20.11
C ALA A 442 16.31 -2.86 20.30
N ASP A 443 16.83 -3.11 21.51
CA ASP A 443 18.25 -3.02 21.83
C ASP A 443 19.07 -3.99 20.98
N LYS A 444 18.63 -5.25 20.88
CA LYS A 444 19.36 -6.27 20.12
C LYS A 444 19.43 -5.94 18.63
N ILE A 445 18.30 -5.60 18.01
CA ILE A 445 18.23 -5.32 16.58
C ILE A 445 18.93 -3.99 16.25
N TYR A 446 18.82 -2.98 17.12
CA TYR A 446 19.55 -1.72 16.95
C TYR A 446 21.06 -1.91 17.05
N GLU A 447 21.54 -2.69 18.01
CA GLU A 447 22.97 -2.99 18.16
C GLU A 447 23.50 -3.77 16.96
N LEU A 448 22.77 -4.80 16.51
CA LEU A 448 23.11 -5.53 15.28
C LEU A 448 23.19 -4.59 14.07
N ARG A 449 22.27 -3.62 13.96
CA ARG A 449 22.29 -2.64 12.87
C ARG A 449 23.51 -1.74 12.96
N ARG A 450 23.89 -1.33 14.18
CA ARG A 450 25.03 -0.45 14.44
C ARG A 450 26.36 -1.10 14.04
N VAL A 451 26.53 -2.38 14.31
CA VAL A 451 27.77 -3.14 14.00
C VAL A 451 27.75 -3.83 12.63
N ALA A 452 26.62 -3.81 11.92
CA ALA A 452 26.51 -4.40 10.59
C ALA A 452 27.47 -3.70 9.60
N THR A 453 28.24 -4.50 8.88
CA THR A 453 29.23 -4.01 7.90
C THR A 453 28.64 -3.85 6.51
N THR A 454 27.69 -4.71 6.11
CA THR A 454 27.06 -4.68 4.78
C THR A 454 25.82 -3.80 4.76
N ASP A 455 25.61 -3.11 3.63
CA ASP A 455 24.47 -2.20 3.48
C ASP A 455 23.13 -2.94 3.43
N PHE A 456 23.10 -4.13 2.81
CA PHE A 456 21.89 -4.97 2.83
C PHE A 456 21.48 -5.36 4.25
N ARG A 457 22.43 -5.76 5.09
CA ARG A 457 22.12 -6.12 6.49
C ARG A 457 21.62 -4.92 7.28
N LYS A 458 22.24 -3.74 7.12
CA LYS A 458 21.76 -2.49 7.74
C LYS A 458 20.33 -2.14 7.31
N LEU A 459 20.01 -2.34 6.02
CA LEU A 459 18.69 -2.10 5.44
C LEU A 459 17.64 -3.02 6.07
N VAL A 460 17.89 -4.33 6.08
CA VAL A 460 17.00 -5.34 6.66
C VAL A 460 16.76 -5.07 8.15
N LEU A 461 17.82 -4.85 8.93
CA LEU A 461 17.70 -4.60 10.37
C LEU A 461 16.96 -3.29 10.66
N LYS A 462 17.15 -2.24 9.84
CA LYS A 462 16.35 -1.01 9.92
C LYS A 462 14.87 -1.29 9.74
N TYR A 463 14.50 -2.10 8.74
CA TYR A 463 13.10 -2.40 8.50
C TYR A 463 12.47 -3.26 9.58
N LEU A 464 13.19 -4.28 10.08
CA LEU A 464 12.72 -5.10 11.21
C LEU A 464 12.44 -4.24 12.43
N LEU A 465 13.39 -3.37 12.78
CA LEU A 465 13.32 -2.49 13.93
C LEU A 465 12.08 -1.57 13.89
N ASN A 466 11.77 -1.01 12.73
CA ASN A 466 10.66 -0.04 12.58
C ASN A 466 9.29 -0.69 12.35
N SER A 467 9.23 -1.94 11.88
CA SER A 467 7.97 -2.55 11.44
C SER A 467 7.23 -3.33 12.52
N LEU A 468 7.85 -3.57 13.68
CA LEU A 468 7.28 -4.41 14.73
C LEU A 468 6.02 -3.80 15.36
N TYR A 469 6.11 -2.58 15.90
CA TYR A 469 5.07 -2.03 16.78
C TYR A 469 3.70 -1.88 16.09
N GLY A 470 3.69 -1.54 14.79
CA GLY A 470 2.46 -1.35 14.04
C GLY A 470 1.59 -2.60 13.98
N LYS A 471 2.20 -3.80 14.06
CA LYS A 471 1.47 -5.07 14.08
C LYS A 471 0.62 -5.26 15.34
N CYS A 472 0.97 -4.62 16.46
CA CYS A 472 0.13 -4.65 17.67
C CYS A 472 -1.23 -3.97 17.46
N SER A 473 -1.34 -3.11 16.44
CA SER A 473 -2.58 -2.38 16.07
C SER A 473 -3.21 -2.86 14.76
N GLU A 474 -2.84 -4.04 14.27
CA GLU A 474 -3.29 -4.55 12.96
C GLU A 474 -4.83 -4.63 12.89
N SER A 475 -5.41 -4.12 11.79
CA SER A 475 -6.87 -4.17 11.56
C SER A 475 -7.37 -5.60 11.39
N THR A 476 -8.46 -5.92 12.07
CA THR A 476 -9.20 -7.19 11.96
C THR A 476 -9.92 -7.32 10.63
N HIS A 477 -10.27 -6.21 9.97
CA HIS A 477 -10.95 -6.21 8.68
C HIS A 477 -9.93 -6.49 7.57
N LYS A 478 -10.12 -7.59 6.85
CA LYS A 478 -9.30 -8.03 5.72
C LYS A 478 -10.15 -8.09 4.46
N GLN A 479 -9.56 -7.84 3.31
CA GLN A 479 -10.17 -8.10 2.02
C GLN A 479 -9.63 -9.41 1.45
N GLU A 480 -10.52 -10.27 0.97
CA GLU A 480 -10.22 -11.54 0.30
C GLU A 480 -10.84 -11.53 -1.11
N MET A 481 -10.06 -11.90 -2.12
CA MET A 481 -10.59 -12.14 -3.47
C MET A 481 -10.98 -13.61 -3.63
N LEU A 482 -12.21 -13.84 -4.08
CA LEU A 482 -12.83 -15.14 -4.31
C LEU A 482 -13.17 -15.30 -5.79
N ILE A 483 -12.90 -16.48 -6.35
CA ILE A 483 -13.23 -16.83 -7.73
C ILE A 483 -14.34 -17.87 -7.71
N ASN A 484 -15.43 -17.60 -8.44
CA ASN A 484 -16.67 -18.39 -8.51
C ASN A 484 -17.08 -18.95 -7.14
N PRO A 485 -17.29 -18.08 -6.13
CA PRO A 485 -17.68 -18.55 -4.82
C PRO A 485 -19.05 -19.23 -4.89
N ASP A 486 -19.18 -20.38 -4.22
CA ASP A 486 -20.45 -21.15 -4.15
C ASP A 486 -21.61 -20.33 -3.54
N LYS A 487 -21.27 -19.34 -2.72
CA LYS A 487 -22.22 -18.41 -2.08
C LYS A 487 -21.80 -16.98 -2.37
N ILE A 488 -22.74 -16.19 -2.89
CA ILE A 488 -22.55 -14.78 -3.19
C ILE A 488 -23.47 -13.99 -2.24
N ASP A 489 -22.87 -13.26 -1.31
CA ASP A 489 -23.55 -12.26 -0.51
C ASP A 489 -23.39 -10.90 -1.19
N ARG A 490 -24.48 -10.38 -1.79
CA ARG A 490 -24.43 -9.14 -2.56
C ARG A 490 -24.36 -7.88 -1.70
N GLU A 491 -24.56 -7.99 -0.38
CA GLU A 491 -24.47 -6.84 0.53
C GLU A 491 -23.03 -6.61 0.99
N THR A 492 -22.28 -7.69 1.22
CA THR A 492 -20.91 -7.65 1.76
C THR A 492 -19.82 -7.95 0.73
N MET A 493 -20.19 -8.48 -0.44
CA MET A 493 -19.26 -8.82 -1.52
C MET A 493 -19.40 -7.89 -2.72
N GLN A 494 -18.26 -7.46 -3.25
CA GLN A 494 -18.16 -6.64 -4.45
C GLN A 494 -17.68 -7.49 -5.64
N MET A 495 -18.49 -7.63 -6.69
CA MET A 495 -18.03 -8.27 -7.94
C MET A 495 -17.04 -7.35 -8.65
N LEU A 496 -15.82 -7.84 -8.89
CA LEU A 496 -14.81 -7.12 -9.67
C LEU A 496 -14.95 -7.39 -11.17
N GLN A 497 -15.21 -8.64 -11.53
CA GLN A 497 -15.46 -9.09 -12.90
C GLN A 497 -16.29 -10.39 -12.85
N PRO A 498 -16.89 -10.84 -13.98
CA PRO A 498 -17.68 -12.07 -13.99
C PRO A 498 -16.91 -13.25 -13.39
N GLY A 499 -17.44 -13.76 -12.27
CA GLY A 499 -16.85 -14.86 -11.53
C GLY A 499 -15.74 -14.47 -10.55
N VAL A 500 -15.48 -13.20 -10.28
CA VAL A 500 -14.49 -12.74 -9.29
C VAL A 500 -15.10 -11.71 -8.35
N TRP A 501 -14.98 -11.95 -7.05
CA TRP A 501 -15.61 -11.19 -5.99
C TRP A 501 -14.60 -10.80 -4.93
N LEU A 502 -14.65 -9.57 -4.43
CA LEU A 502 -14.00 -9.18 -3.18
C LEU A 502 -15.00 -9.35 -2.04
N ALA A 503 -14.54 -9.95 -0.95
CA ALA A 503 -15.29 -10.07 0.29
C ALA A 503 -14.51 -9.41 1.42
N GLU A 504 -15.18 -8.63 2.25
CA GLU A 504 -14.62 -8.24 3.53
C GLU A 504 -14.80 -9.37 4.54
N LYS A 505 -13.74 -9.62 5.29
CA LYS A 505 -13.70 -10.67 6.29
C LYS A 505 -13.05 -10.15 7.55
N GLU A 506 -13.75 -10.32 8.66
CA GLU A 506 -13.15 -10.12 9.97
C GLU A 506 -12.24 -11.32 10.32
N ALA A 507 -10.98 -11.02 10.61
CA ALA A 507 -9.98 -12.00 11.00
C ALA A 507 -9.58 -11.79 12.46
N LYS A 508 -9.50 -12.91 13.20
CA LYS A 508 -8.94 -12.90 14.56
C LYS A 508 -7.41 -12.75 14.48
N ILE A 509 -6.87 -11.74 15.15
CA ILE A 509 -5.43 -11.44 15.13
C ILE A 509 -4.85 -11.71 16.52
N SER A 510 -4.10 -12.81 16.63
CA SER A 510 -3.53 -13.26 17.92
C SER A 510 -2.62 -12.23 18.60
N HIS A 511 -1.83 -11.50 17.82
CA HIS A 511 -0.86 -10.51 18.33
C HIS A 511 -1.41 -9.07 18.44
N ARG A 512 -2.73 -8.87 18.33
CA ARG A 512 -3.37 -7.55 18.44
C ARG A 512 -3.53 -7.17 19.91
N HIS A 513 -2.74 -6.18 20.34
CA HIS A 513 -2.81 -5.57 21.66
C HIS A 513 -2.54 -4.07 21.51
N VAL A 514 -3.60 -3.33 21.16
CA VAL A 514 -3.53 -1.94 20.65
C VAL A 514 -2.88 -0.99 21.65
N ILE A 515 -3.04 -1.23 22.95
CA ILE A 515 -2.46 -0.40 24.01
C ILE A 515 -0.93 -0.33 23.95
N ILE A 516 -0.23 -1.37 23.45
CA ILE A 516 1.21 -1.32 23.19
C ILE A 516 1.54 -0.21 22.18
N ALA A 517 0.81 -0.17 21.06
CA ALA A 517 1.03 0.85 20.02
C ALA A 517 0.67 2.26 20.52
N ALA A 518 -0.39 2.38 21.32
CA ALA A 518 -0.79 3.65 21.94
C ALA A 518 0.29 4.18 22.90
N VAL A 519 0.86 3.33 23.76
CA VAL A 519 1.92 3.72 24.70
C VAL A 519 3.24 4.04 23.98
N ILE A 520 3.68 3.21 23.01
CA ILE A 520 4.89 3.49 22.20
C ILE A 520 4.80 4.88 21.54
N THR A 521 3.65 5.17 20.93
CA THR A 521 3.45 6.46 20.27
C THR A 521 3.30 7.63 21.24
N ALA A 522 2.70 7.42 22.42
CA ALA A 522 2.68 8.41 23.49
C ALA A 522 4.09 8.75 24.01
N ILE A 523 4.96 7.75 24.19
CA ILE A 523 6.36 7.95 24.60
C ILE A 523 7.15 8.69 23.52
N ALA A 524 6.94 8.36 22.25
CA ALA A 524 7.54 9.09 21.13
C ALA A 524 7.09 10.56 21.11
N ARG A 525 5.79 10.83 21.31
CA ARG A 525 5.26 12.19 21.42
C ARG A 525 5.81 12.95 22.63
N ARG A 526 5.91 12.31 23.80
CA ARG A 526 6.53 12.89 25.00
C ARG A 526 7.97 13.30 24.73
N THR A 527 8.77 12.41 24.14
CA THR A 527 10.18 12.70 23.79
C THR A 527 10.27 13.88 22.82
N LEU A 528 9.44 13.91 21.79
CA LEU A 528 9.38 15.04 20.84
C LEU A 528 8.95 16.34 21.53
N TYR A 529 7.99 16.27 22.46
CA TYR A 529 7.55 17.40 23.26
C TYR A 529 8.68 17.95 24.12
N ASP A 530 9.42 17.08 24.82
CA ASP A 530 10.53 17.47 25.69
C ASP A 530 11.63 18.21 24.90
N LEU A 531 11.98 17.69 23.71
CA LEU A 531 12.94 18.35 22.80
C LEU A 531 12.41 19.68 22.28
N ALA A 532 11.13 19.78 21.92
CA ALA A 532 10.52 21.03 21.50
C ALA A 532 10.51 22.08 22.64
N LYS A 533 10.23 21.66 23.87
CA LYS A 533 10.33 22.50 25.08
C LYS A 533 11.74 23.02 25.30
N GLU A 534 12.75 22.17 25.11
CA GLU A 534 14.15 22.57 25.24
C GLU A 534 14.54 23.60 24.17
N CYS A 535 14.09 23.41 22.93
CA CYS A 535 14.27 24.41 21.87
C CYS A 535 13.63 25.76 22.27
N MET A 536 12.42 25.75 22.84
CA MET A 536 11.78 26.97 23.35
C MET A 536 12.55 27.61 24.51
N ARG A 537 13.12 26.82 25.44
CA ARG A 537 13.96 27.34 26.55
C ARG A 537 15.21 28.04 26.04
N GLN A 538 15.74 27.62 24.90
CA GLN A 538 16.89 28.24 24.23
C GLN A 538 16.48 29.38 23.29
N GLU A 539 15.23 29.87 23.38
CA GLU A 539 14.69 30.93 22.53
C GLU A 539 14.72 30.59 21.03
N LYS A 540 14.67 29.28 20.70
CA LYS A 540 14.62 28.73 19.34
C LYS A 540 13.32 27.94 19.16
N PRO A 541 12.15 28.60 19.14
CA PRO A 541 10.88 27.89 19.11
C PRO A 541 10.75 27.03 17.85
N PRO A 542 10.09 25.86 17.92
CA PRO A 542 9.86 25.02 16.76
C PRO A 542 8.95 25.75 15.76
N PHE A 543 9.26 25.64 14.47
CA PHE A 543 8.41 26.11 13.36
C PHE A 543 7.47 25.00 12.89
N TYR A 544 7.98 23.77 12.89
CA TYR A 544 7.34 22.58 12.38
C TYR A 544 7.62 21.35 13.24
N SER A 545 6.69 20.41 13.28
CA SER A 545 6.94 19.03 13.71
C SER A 545 6.23 18.03 12.80
N ASP A 546 6.88 16.88 12.57
CA ASP A 546 6.29 15.83 11.74
C ASP A 546 6.79 14.42 12.01
N SER A 547 5.96 13.46 11.61
CA SER A 547 6.33 12.06 11.48
C SER A 547 5.40 11.42 10.44
N VAL A 548 5.79 11.39 9.16
CA VAL A 548 5.00 10.79 8.05
C VAL A 548 5.88 9.87 7.19
N THR A 549 5.24 9.02 6.39
CA THR A 549 5.82 8.20 5.31
C THR A 549 5.46 8.77 3.92
N GLY A 550 6.26 8.52 2.88
CA GLY A 550 6.32 9.31 1.61
C GLY A 550 5.35 8.99 0.46
N ASP A 551 4.39 8.07 0.59
CA ASP A 551 3.85 7.23 -0.50
C ASP A 551 2.53 7.65 -1.23
N ARG A 552 2.22 8.93 -1.49
CA ARG A 552 0.91 9.42 -2.10
C ARG A 552 0.96 9.70 -3.64
N THR A 553 -0.12 9.68 -4.48
CA THR A 553 -0.16 9.78 -6.01
C THR A 553 -0.89 11.00 -6.70
N VAL A 554 -0.44 11.48 -7.91
CA VAL A 554 -0.94 12.68 -8.71
C VAL A 554 -0.99 12.55 -10.27
N VAL A 555 -1.68 13.49 -11.01
CA VAL A 555 -1.85 13.52 -12.51
C VAL A 555 -1.53 14.89 -13.19
N LEU A 556 -0.66 14.96 -14.22
CA LEU A 556 -0.15 16.20 -14.87
C LEU A 556 0.05 16.10 -16.40
N ARG A 557 0.22 17.21 -17.16
CA ARG A 557 0.58 17.23 -18.59
C ARG A 557 1.87 18.04 -18.87
N SER A 558 2.80 17.45 -19.62
CA SER A 558 4.12 18.00 -19.91
C SER A 558 4.14 19.01 -21.07
N PRO A 559 5.24 19.79 -21.25
CA PRO A 559 5.43 20.73 -22.35
C PRO A 559 5.36 20.08 -23.73
N GLU A 560 5.78 18.82 -23.83
CA GLU A 560 5.70 18.00 -25.04
C GLU A 560 4.29 17.41 -25.25
N GLY A 561 3.35 17.73 -24.36
CA GLY A 561 1.95 17.34 -24.43
C GLY A 561 1.60 15.99 -23.79
N ARG A 562 2.55 15.31 -23.12
CA ARG A 562 2.38 13.95 -22.52
C ARG A 562 1.74 14.00 -21.14
N ILE A 563 1.03 12.95 -20.73
CA ILE A 563 0.33 12.90 -19.44
C ILE A 563 1.04 11.99 -18.44
N VAL A 564 1.28 12.49 -17.24
CA VAL A 564 2.02 11.85 -16.13
C VAL A 564 1.05 11.45 -15.03
N VAL A 565 1.18 10.22 -14.48
CA VAL A 565 0.34 9.68 -13.38
C VAL A 565 1.24 8.85 -12.44
N ASP A 566 1.75 9.45 -11.36
CA ASP A 566 2.82 8.87 -10.50
C ASP A 566 2.64 9.29 -9.01
N PRO A 567 3.19 8.55 -8.02
CA PRO A 567 3.39 9.02 -6.65
C PRO A 567 4.03 10.42 -6.62
N ILE A 568 3.52 11.34 -5.79
CA ILE A 568 4.01 12.70 -5.59
C ILE A 568 5.47 12.70 -5.18
N GLU A 569 5.94 11.74 -4.37
CA GLU A 569 7.37 11.59 -4.05
C GLU A 569 8.20 11.20 -5.28
N MET A 570 7.63 10.45 -6.23
CA MET A 570 8.32 10.07 -7.46
C MET A 570 8.32 11.20 -8.50
N VAL A 571 7.23 11.96 -8.62
CA VAL A 571 7.19 13.18 -9.46
C VAL A 571 8.17 14.22 -8.90
N TRP A 572 8.27 14.31 -7.58
CA TRP A 572 9.22 15.13 -6.85
C TRP A 572 10.68 14.68 -7.09
N ALA A 573 10.98 13.40 -6.87
CA ALA A 573 12.32 12.83 -7.01
C ALA A 573 12.87 12.87 -8.45
N LYS A 574 12.01 12.68 -9.46
CA LYS A 574 12.40 12.71 -10.88
C LYS A 574 12.75 14.11 -11.41
N ARG A 575 12.31 15.18 -10.74
CA ARG A 575 12.39 16.56 -11.25
C ARG A 575 13.04 17.56 -10.28
N GLY A 576 13.39 17.13 -9.07
CA GLY A 576 13.96 17.96 -8.01
C GLY A 576 15.40 18.42 -8.21
N ARG A 577 15.88 18.60 -9.45
CA ARG A 577 17.23 19.15 -9.69
C ARG A 577 17.27 20.68 -9.59
N ASP A 578 16.11 21.36 -9.68
CA ASP A 578 15.97 22.81 -9.45
C ASP A 578 14.90 23.06 -8.37
N VAL A 579 15.19 22.68 -7.13
CA VAL A 579 14.34 22.97 -5.96
C VAL A 579 14.69 24.36 -5.45
N SER A 580 13.71 25.26 -5.43
CA SER A 580 13.83 26.56 -4.76
C SER A 580 12.84 26.63 -3.59
N SER A 581 13.34 26.88 -2.39
CA SER A 581 12.52 27.10 -1.20
C SER A 581 11.76 28.42 -1.31
N TYR A 582 10.50 28.43 -0.87
CA TYR A 582 9.69 29.64 -0.75
C TYR A 582 8.91 29.56 0.56
N ARG A 583 9.05 30.59 1.41
CA ARG A 583 8.25 30.91 2.62
C ARG A 583 7.31 29.79 3.12
N GLY A 584 7.65 29.20 4.26
CA GLY A 584 6.69 28.49 5.11
C GLY A 584 6.23 27.13 4.63
N GLU A 585 6.97 26.07 4.98
CA GLU A 585 6.58 24.64 4.91
C GLU A 585 5.98 24.15 3.58
N LYS A 586 6.16 24.92 2.50
CA LYS A 586 5.76 24.56 1.16
C LYS A 586 7.00 24.44 0.32
N GLU A 587 7.38 23.22 -0.02
CA GLU A 587 8.47 23.02 -0.96
C GLU A 587 7.93 23.16 -2.37
N THR A 588 8.59 24.00 -3.17
CA THR A 588 8.17 24.27 -4.54
C THR A 588 9.19 23.77 -5.55
N CYS A 589 8.74 22.91 -6.46
CA CYS A 589 9.48 22.52 -7.64
C CYS A 589 8.91 23.30 -8.84
N VAL A 590 9.72 24.16 -9.46
CA VAL A 590 9.33 24.90 -10.66
C VAL A 590 9.45 23.97 -11.86
N LEU A 591 8.40 23.86 -12.67
CA LEU A 591 8.32 22.87 -13.74
C LEU A 591 8.78 23.39 -15.12
N GLY A 592 8.99 24.71 -15.27
CA GLY A 592 9.26 25.36 -16.56
C GLY A 592 7.99 25.69 -17.36
N GLU A 593 8.12 26.32 -18.52
CA GLU A 593 6.99 26.65 -19.39
C GLU A 593 6.42 25.42 -20.11
N GLY A 594 5.12 25.42 -20.41
CA GLY A 594 4.44 24.36 -21.18
C GLY A 594 3.80 23.25 -20.36
N TRP A 595 4.12 23.12 -19.07
CA TRP A 595 3.39 22.21 -18.18
C TRP A 595 1.97 22.71 -17.95
N THR A 596 1.02 21.78 -17.92
CA THR A 596 -0.37 22.09 -17.63
C THR A 596 -0.97 21.05 -16.69
N ALA A 597 -1.84 21.50 -15.80
CA ALA A 597 -2.67 20.63 -14.97
C ALA A 597 -4.11 20.74 -15.46
N LEU A 598 -4.83 19.63 -15.36
CA LEU A 598 -6.26 19.64 -15.64
C LEU A 598 -6.95 20.30 -14.45
N ALA A 599 -7.59 21.44 -14.69
CA ALA A 599 -8.26 22.21 -13.65
C ALA A 599 -9.47 22.97 -14.24
N LYS A 600 -10.13 23.77 -13.40
CA LYS A 600 -11.24 24.65 -13.75
C LYS A 600 -10.99 26.02 -13.13
N ASP A 601 -11.20 27.10 -13.88
CA ASP A 601 -11.01 28.46 -13.36
C ASP A 601 -12.23 28.99 -12.58
N GLY A 602 -12.08 30.13 -11.92
CA GLY A 602 -13.13 30.75 -11.11
C GLY A 602 -14.34 31.27 -11.89
N GLY A 603 -14.28 31.29 -13.23
CA GLY A 603 -15.40 31.56 -14.12
C GLY A 603 -16.10 30.29 -14.61
N GLY A 604 -15.65 29.12 -14.18
CA GLY A 604 -16.21 27.82 -14.56
C GLY A 604 -15.70 27.29 -15.91
N ARG A 605 -14.61 27.84 -16.46
CA ARG A 605 -14.02 27.34 -17.70
C ARG A 605 -13.07 26.18 -17.39
N GLU A 606 -13.28 25.04 -18.04
CA GLU A 606 -12.47 23.83 -17.87
C GLU A 606 -11.38 23.74 -18.95
N GLY A 607 -10.20 23.25 -18.58
CA GLY A 607 -9.09 23.13 -19.53
C GLY A 607 -7.75 22.74 -18.92
N TRP A 608 -6.74 22.75 -19.78
CA TRP A 608 -5.34 22.57 -19.42
C TRP A 608 -4.76 23.92 -19.03
N PHE A 609 -4.65 24.15 -17.73
CA PHE A 609 -4.15 25.41 -17.21
C PHE A 609 -2.65 25.34 -16.96
N PRO A 610 -1.89 26.40 -17.30
CA PRO A 610 -0.46 26.44 -17.07
C PRO A 610 -0.09 26.09 -15.62
N LEU A 611 0.62 24.99 -15.44
CA LEU A 611 1.10 24.50 -14.16
C LEU A 611 2.54 24.94 -13.98
N LYS A 612 2.72 26.06 -13.27
CA LYS A 612 4.02 26.70 -13.13
C LYS A 612 4.91 26.05 -12.07
N ARG A 613 4.33 25.40 -11.07
CA ARG A 613 5.05 24.81 -9.93
C ARG A 613 4.26 23.69 -9.24
N ILE A 614 4.96 22.71 -8.67
CA ILE A 614 4.41 21.71 -7.74
C ILE A 614 4.73 22.16 -6.32
N ILE A 615 3.74 22.07 -5.43
CA ILE A 615 3.85 22.57 -4.06
C ILE A 615 3.57 21.45 -3.06
N ARG A 616 4.63 20.89 -2.46
CA ARG A 616 4.52 19.91 -1.37
C ARG A 616 4.23 20.66 -0.07
N HIS A 617 3.05 20.43 0.51
CA HIS A 617 2.64 21.07 1.76
C HIS A 617 1.66 20.20 2.55
N LYS A 618 1.67 20.36 3.87
CA LYS A 618 0.86 19.58 4.79
C LYS A 618 -0.61 19.99 4.76
N THR A 619 -1.55 19.04 4.71
CA THR A 619 -3.01 19.29 4.78
C THR A 619 -3.65 18.55 5.95
N ARG A 620 -4.66 19.16 6.57
CA ARG A 620 -5.44 18.55 7.65
C ARG A 620 -6.84 18.16 7.19
N LYS A 621 -7.17 18.14 5.90
CA LYS A 621 -8.56 18.06 5.39
C LYS A 621 -9.08 16.63 5.19
N THR A 622 -10.37 16.39 5.43
CA THR A 622 -11.04 15.07 5.30
C THR A 622 -10.99 14.63 3.84
N ALA A 623 -10.58 13.40 3.54
CA ALA A 623 -10.46 12.92 2.17
C ALA A 623 -11.61 11.96 1.81
N TYR A 624 -12.14 12.10 0.60
CA TYR A 624 -13.22 11.31 0.04
C TYR A 624 -12.70 10.53 -1.16
N LEU A 625 -12.99 9.23 -1.21
CA LEU A 625 -12.80 8.40 -2.39
C LEU A 625 -14.10 8.42 -3.19
N ILE A 626 -14.09 9.08 -4.34
CA ILE A 626 -15.27 9.24 -5.17
C ILE A 626 -15.14 8.32 -6.38
N SER A 627 -16.09 7.40 -6.51
CA SER A 627 -16.12 6.35 -7.53
C SER A 627 -17.19 6.65 -8.57
N SER A 628 -16.84 6.52 -9.84
CA SER A 628 -17.78 6.61 -10.97
C SER A 628 -17.55 5.45 -11.93
N LYS A 629 -18.47 5.22 -12.88
CA LYS A 629 -18.29 4.17 -13.91
C LYS A 629 -17.04 4.36 -14.80
N LYS A 630 -16.38 5.53 -14.75
CA LYS A 630 -15.20 5.87 -15.55
C LYS A 630 -13.90 6.00 -14.74
N GLY A 631 -13.92 5.73 -13.44
CA GLY A 631 -12.72 5.76 -12.58
C GLY A 631 -12.97 6.23 -11.16
N GLN A 632 -11.89 6.27 -10.37
CA GLN A 632 -11.90 6.65 -8.95
C GLN A 632 -10.94 7.81 -8.69
N VAL A 633 -11.29 8.73 -7.78
CA VAL A 633 -10.43 9.84 -7.39
C VAL A 633 -10.45 10.06 -5.87
N HIS A 634 -9.28 10.32 -5.29
CA HIS A 634 -9.10 10.45 -3.85
C HIS A 634 -8.74 11.89 -3.48
N VAL A 635 -9.73 12.67 -3.03
CA VAL A 635 -9.68 14.14 -2.93
C VAL A 635 -10.08 14.65 -1.55
N THR A 636 -9.74 15.89 -1.19
CA THR A 636 -10.11 16.48 0.11
C THR A 636 -11.51 17.12 0.10
N ALA A 637 -12.12 17.32 1.27
CA ALA A 637 -13.53 17.70 1.47
C ALA A 637 -13.97 18.97 0.74
N ASP A 638 -13.04 19.90 0.62
CA ASP A 638 -13.19 21.21 0.01
C ASP A 638 -12.57 21.27 -1.39
N HIS A 639 -12.07 20.13 -1.87
CA HIS A 639 -11.52 20.00 -3.21
C HIS A 639 -12.67 19.97 -4.19
N SER A 640 -12.76 21.00 -5.00
CA SER A 640 -13.84 21.17 -5.95
C SER A 640 -13.78 20.13 -7.06
N LEU A 641 -14.80 19.28 -7.13
CA LEU A 641 -15.06 18.41 -8.26
C LEU A 641 -15.99 19.11 -9.25
N VAL A 642 -16.08 18.55 -10.43
CA VAL A 642 -16.87 19.14 -11.51
C VAL A 642 -17.88 18.12 -11.99
N VAL A 643 -19.16 18.43 -11.77
CA VAL A 643 -20.29 17.57 -12.15
C VAL A 643 -21.25 18.42 -12.98
N GLY A 644 -21.51 18.01 -14.23
CA GLY A 644 -22.43 18.72 -15.13
C GLY A 644 -22.06 20.20 -15.38
N GLY A 645 -20.77 20.52 -15.42
CA GLY A 645 -20.29 21.90 -15.63
C GLY A 645 -20.39 22.81 -14.40
N ARG A 646 -20.81 22.29 -13.24
CA ARG A 646 -20.85 23.03 -11.98
C ARG A 646 -19.79 22.51 -11.00
N GLU A 647 -19.30 23.41 -10.16
CA GLU A 647 -18.36 23.10 -9.10
C GLU A 647 -19.13 22.49 -7.92
N VAL A 648 -18.70 21.31 -7.48
CA VAL A 648 -19.36 20.53 -6.43
C VAL A 648 -18.29 20.00 -5.48
N LYS A 649 -18.45 20.23 -4.18
CA LYS A 649 -17.51 19.71 -3.20
C LYS A 649 -17.90 18.28 -2.81
N PRO A 650 -16.94 17.40 -2.47
CA PRO A 650 -17.19 16.05 -1.98
C PRO A 650 -18.23 15.94 -0.86
N VAL A 651 -18.34 16.97 -0.01
CA VAL A 651 -19.35 17.05 1.05
C VAL A 651 -20.77 17.29 0.52
N ASP A 652 -20.92 18.00 -0.61
CA ASP A 652 -22.22 18.29 -1.21
C ASP A 652 -22.92 17.02 -1.74
N PHE A 653 -22.17 15.95 -2.01
CA PHE A 653 -22.72 14.65 -2.45
C PHE A 653 -23.44 13.91 -1.31
N ILE A 654 -23.05 14.16 -0.06
CA ILE A 654 -23.61 13.50 1.14
C ILE A 654 -24.75 14.35 1.71
N GLU A 655 -24.57 15.67 1.74
CA GLU A 655 -25.52 16.59 2.38
C GLU A 655 -26.74 16.93 1.51
N ARG A 656 -26.67 16.74 0.19
CA ARG A 656 -27.73 17.13 -0.75
C ARG A 656 -28.40 15.97 -1.49
N GLU A 657 -28.16 14.72 -1.06
CA GLU A 657 -28.72 13.49 -1.66
C GLU A 657 -28.71 13.52 -3.19
N MET A 658 -27.58 13.90 -3.80
CA MET A 658 -27.51 14.03 -5.25
C MET A 658 -27.60 12.65 -5.91
N GLU A 659 -28.77 12.32 -6.47
CA GLU A 659 -28.95 11.12 -7.29
C GLU A 659 -28.23 11.23 -8.63
N PHE A 660 -27.73 10.09 -9.11
CA PHE A 660 -27.32 9.95 -10.50
C PHE A 660 -28.55 9.54 -11.32
N GLU A 661 -28.85 10.27 -12.40
CA GLU A 661 -29.65 9.68 -13.47
C GLU A 661 -28.88 8.47 -14.02
N THR A 662 -29.40 7.28 -13.71
CA THR A 662 -28.88 6.05 -14.27
C THR A 662 -29.36 5.98 -15.72
N VAL A 663 -28.54 6.50 -16.64
CA VAL A 663 -28.82 6.33 -18.06
C VAL A 663 -28.62 4.85 -18.39
N ALA A 664 -29.72 4.17 -18.72
CA ALA A 664 -29.69 2.78 -19.16
C ALA A 664 -28.67 2.64 -20.29
N ALA A 665 -27.88 1.55 -20.26
CA ALA A 665 -27.03 1.23 -21.39
C ALA A 665 -27.92 1.12 -22.63
N PRO A 666 -27.65 1.86 -23.72
CA PRO A 666 -28.40 1.66 -24.95
C PRO A 666 -28.24 0.20 -25.36
N PRO A 667 -29.32 -0.44 -25.85
CA PRO A 667 -29.25 -1.82 -26.29
C PRO A 667 -28.14 -1.92 -27.35
N PRO A 668 -27.25 -2.92 -27.25
CA PRO A 668 -26.15 -3.05 -28.18
C PRO A 668 -26.72 -3.28 -29.58
N VAL A 669 -26.54 -2.30 -30.46
CA VAL A 669 -26.79 -2.47 -31.88
C VAL A 669 -25.50 -3.01 -32.49
N PRO A 670 -25.50 -4.24 -33.03
CA PRO A 670 -24.31 -4.74 -33.70
C PRO A 670 -24.15 -3.98 -35.02
N ALA A 671 -23.12 -3.14 -35.10
CA ALA A 671 -22.68 -2.50 -36.32
C ALA A 671 -21.16 -2.34 -36.29
N GLU A 672 -20.49 -2.66 -37.40
CA GLU A 672 -19.02 -2.61 -37.50
C GLU A 672 -18.47 -1.17 -37.50
N GLU A 673 -19.31 -0.16 -37.73
CA GLU A 673 -19.07 1.26 -37.41
C GLU A 673 -20.37 1.92 -36.95
N ILE A 674 -20.29 2.79 -35.92
CA ILE A 674 -21.44 3.54 -35.39
C ILE A 674 -21.15 5.04 -35.54
N ASP A 675 -21.99 5.73 -36.32
CA ASP A 675 -22.08 7.19 -36.27
C ASP A 675 -22.87 7.60 -35.02
N VAL A 676 -22.12 7.97 -33.99
CA VAL A 676 -22.65 8.33 -32.67
C VAL A 676 -23.49 9.60 -32.73
N LEU A 677 -23.27 10.51 -33.70
CA LEU A 677 -23.99 11.77 -33.84
C LEU A 677 -25.39 11.55 -34.41
N GLU A 678 -25.53 10.66 -35.39
CA GLU A 678 -26.84 10.28 -35.92
C GLU A 678 -27.65 9.48 -34.89
N HIS A 679 -26.98 8.61 -34.13
CA HIS A 679 -27.61 7.78 -33.09
C HIS A 679 -28.27 8.59 -31.97
N VAL A 680 -27.69 9.74 -31.59
CA VAL A 680 -28.19 10.58 -30.48
C VAL A 680 -29.02 11.77 -30.94
N LYS A 681 -29.21 11.96 -32.26
CA LYS A 681 -29.91 13.11 -32.86
C LYS A 681 -31.39 13.20 -32.47
N GLY A 682 -32.02 12.09 -32.12
CA GLY A 682 -33.43 12.02 -31.71
C GLY A 682 -33.68 12.06 -30.20
N PHE A 683 -32.65 12.26 -29.38
CA PHE A 683 -32.76 12.17 -27.92
C PHE A 683 -33.28 13.51 -27.38
N GLU A 684 -34.60 13.64 -27.27
CA GLU A 684 -35.23 14.78 -26.59
C GLU A 684 -35.21 14.60 -25.07
N ARG A 685 -34.81 15.67 -24.38
CA ARG A 685 -34.73 15.72 -22.92
C ARG A 685 -36.10 16.11 -22.35
N THR A 686 -36.88 15.14 -21.90
CA THR A 686 -38.14 15.43 -21.20
C THR A 686 -37.83 15.84 -19.76
N ILE A 687 -38.02 17.12 -19.43
CA ILE A 687 -37.89 17.64 -18.07
C ILE A 687 -39.26 17.45 -17.40
N HIS A 688 -39.40 16.48 -16.51
CA HIS A 688 -40.54 16.45 -15.59
C HIS A 688 -40.23 17.37 -14.41
N THR A 689 -40.93 18.51 -14.35
CA THR A 689 -41.00 19.34 -13.15
C THR A 689 -42.05 18.80 -12.20
N THR A 690 -41.61 18.12 -11.13
CA THR A 690 -41.82 18.50 -9.71
C THR A 690 -41.04 17.55 -8.83
#